data_AF-A0A397HKQ5-F1
#
_entry.id   AF-A0A397HKQ5-F1
#
_cell.length_a   1.000
_cell.length_b   1.000
_cell.length_c   1.000
_cell.angle_alpha   90.00
_cell.angle_beta   90.00
_cell.angle_gamma   90.00
#
_symmetry.space_group_name_H-M   'P 1'
#
loop_
_entity.id
_entity.type
_entity.pdbx_description
1 polymer ?
#
loop_
_entity_poly.entity_id
_entity_poly.type
_entity_poly.pdbx_seq_one_letter_code
_entity_poly.pdbx_strand_id
1 'polypeptide(L)'
;MSFSTATEVMEEQPESTPDSKIDHAASLKYWNDVPATSNGMLAMLGDYPWYSRIDLRGSRAFLAKVRRLLPSCSTEGKLKLGVDCGAGVGRITEGFLSQVCEVVDVVEPVAKFTEVVRNGSLKKDGIVGDIYTVGLENWNPEKKYDLIWTQWCVGHLTDVQLLEYVKRCRAALTETGIMVVKENQSTDINGEDMFDEVDSSVTRTDEKFKKIFKEAGMTVFLSEVQTGFPKNFRLLPGLIPDKMTPTKLGKQHTDFMRWTKSQGVKINGVTPAHIPGRGSGMIATRNLEEGEIMITVPLDLMITIDSIPTPFIKQFPTGTSVHGILAAFLTEGDAGFLKRWDLWRKVWPSRKDFEDSMPILWPENLRRSNSEFQKTPCERPFLLPPSASGIWNSFESSQNDRKFESKCQNLLAQQEKRLQDAWRNVLTVYPNMDWDKFSFHWLILNTRSFYYVKPGQEPPEDWNDAIGLVPFADYFNHSDDADCEVVFDGAKYTFTATRRYEKGEEIFMSYGAHSNDFLFVEYGFFLDHNESDVIFLDAIISNNLSEGEREELVSQQGLEDYQVTPSGVCLRTINAACVKYMSSKDFRNYVQGRATKAFDTRKTWNIIREWIEIYLQESNTTIEALEPSAAQSEARARGMNEHGTKQSYI
;
A
#
# COMPACT_ATOMS: atom_id res chain seq x y z
N MET A 1 -52.87 -4.24 -67.00
CA MET A 1 -52.15 -5.34 -66.33
C MET A 1 -51.23 -4.73 -65.28
N SER A 2 -51.49 -4.97 -64.01
CA SER A 2 -50.44 -4.96 -62.98
C SER A 2 -50.99 -5.72 -61.78
N PHE A 3 -50.49 -6.93 -61.59
CA PHE A 3 -50.71 -7.74 -60.40
C PHE A 3 -49.82 -7.25 -59.26
N SER A 4 -50.38 -7.39 -58.06
CA SER A 4 -49.81 -7.25 -56.73
C SER A 4 -48.44 -7.90 -56.54
N THR A 5 -47.60 -7.24 -55.74
CA THR A 5 -46.90 -7.86 -54.59
C THR A 5 -46.77 -6.82 -53.49
N ALA A 6 -47.51 -7.00 -52.39
CA ALA A 6 -47.27 -6.35 -51.12
C ALA A 6 -46.06 -7.03 -50.47
N THR A 7 -45.04 -6.26 -50.09
CA THR A 7 -43.95 -6.73 -49.25
C THR A 7 -44.32 -6.40 -47.81
N GLU A 8 -44.67 -7.43 -47.03
CA GLU A 8 -44.80 -7.31 -45.58
C GLU A 8 -43.46 -6.88 -45.00
N VAL A 9 -43.43 -5.70 -44.40
CA VAL A 9 -42.33 -5.26 -43.54
C VAL A 9 -42.53 -5.99 -42.22
N MET A 10 -41.74 -7.03 -41.98
CA MET A 10 -41.62 -7.65 -40.66
C MET A 10 -41.06 -6.59 -39.71
N GLU A 11 -41.85 -6.17 -38.72
CA GLU A 11 -41.33 -5.45 -37.55
C GLU A 11 -40.33 -6.37 -36.85
N GLU A 12 -39.05 -6.00 -36.86
CA GLU A 12 -38.04 -6.61 -35.98
C GLU A 12 -38.48 -6.39 -34.53
N GLN A 13 -38.83 -7.49 -33.85
CA GLN A 13 -39.04 -7.45 -32.42
C GLN A 13 -37.72 -7.08 -31.73
N PRO A 14 -37.74 -6.21 -30.70
CA PRO A 14 -36.54 -5.87 -29.96
C PRO A 14 -35.94 -7.16 -29.39
N GLU A 15 -34.67 -7.44 -29.71
CA GLU A 15 -33.95 -8.60 -29.19
C GLU A 15 -34.02 -8.59 -27.65
N SER A 16 -34.49 -9.70 -27.09
CA SER A 16 -34.60 -9.89 -25.64
C SER A 16 -33.20 -9.85 -25.02
N THR A 17 -32.95 -8.93 -24.09
CA THR A 17 -31.67 -8.87 -23.36
C THR A 17 -31.47 -10.18 -22.58
N PRO A 18 -30.22 -10.67 -22.38
CA PRO A 18 -29.97 -11.93 -21.68
C PRO A 18 -30.65 -12.02 -20.30
N ASP A 19 -30.71 -10.92 -19.54
CA ASP A 19 -31.34 -10.87 -18.22
C ASP A 19 -32.87 -10.95 -18.25
N SER A 20 -33.50 -10.58 -19.36
CA SER A 20 -34.96 -10.72 -19.53
C SER A 20 -35.42 -12.18 -19.61
N LYS A 21 -34.48 -13.12 -19.78
CA LYS A 21 -34.73 -14.58 -19.83
C LYS A 21 -34.70 -15.25 -18.45
N ILE A 22 -34.32 -14.52 -17.40
CA ILE A 22 -34.26 -15.06 -16.04
C ILE A 22 -35.67 -15.43 -15.55
N ASP A 23 -35.82 -16.69 -15.14
CA ASP A 23 -37.02 -17.25 -14.51
C ASP A 23 -36.66 -17.73 -13.10
N HIS A 24 -37.06 -16.94 -12.10
CA HIS A 24 -36.84 -17.23 -10.68
C HIS A 24 -37.38 -18.59 -10.25
N ALA A 25 -38.52 -19.04 -10.81
CA ALA A 25 -39.08 -20.35 -10.46
C ALA A 25 -38.21 -21.48 -11.04
N ALA A 26 -37.64 -21.29 -12.22
CA ALA A 26 -36.70 -22.24 -12.81
C ALA A 26 -35.38 -22.32 -12.02
N SER A 27 -34.80 -21.17 -11.64
CA SER A 27 -33.60 -21.13 -10.78
C SER A 27 -33.84 -21.83 -9.44
N LEU A 28 -34.96 -21.53 -8.77
CA LEU A 28 -35.33 -22.18 -7.51
C LEU A 28 -35.49 -23.68 -7.68
N LYS A 29 -36.12 -24.13 -8.77
CA LYS A 29 -36.29 -25.55 -9.06
C LYS A 29 -34.92 -26.24 -9.22
N TYR A 30 -34.03 -25.67 -10.03
CA TYR A 30 -32.68 -26.19 -10.23
C TYR A 30 -31.94 -26.40 -8.90
N TRP A 31 -31.85 -25.37 -8.07
CA TRP A 31 -31.15 -25.47 -6.79
C TRP A 31 -31.89 -26.37 -5.77
N ASN A 32 -33.22 -26.49 -5.87
CA ASN A 32 -33.99 -27.48 -5.13
C ASN A 32 -33.73 -28.94 -5.55
N ASP A 33 -33.11 -29.18 -6.70
CA ASP A 33 -32.68 -30.51 -7.13
C ASP A 33 -31.20 -30.81 -6.76
N VAL A 34 -30.38 -29.78 -6.53
CA VAL A 34 -28.96 -29.93 -6.14
C VAL A 34 -28.81 -30.48 -4.70
N PRO A 35 -27.98 -31.51 -4.43
CA PRO A 35 -27.78 -32.02 -3.07
C PRO A 35 -27.33 -30.94 -2.08
N ALA A 36 -27.92 -30.93 -0.87
CA ALA A 36 -27.60 -29.99 0.20
C ALA A 36 -26.25 -30.30 0.88
N THR A 37 -25.17 -30.22 0.10
CA THR A 37 -23.79 -30.45 0.54
C THR A 37 -22.85 -29.45 -0.12
N SER A 38 -21.67 -29.24 0.47
CA SER A 38 -20.64 -28.36 -0.11
C SER A 38 -20.20 -28.78 -1.52
N ASN A 39 -20.18 -30.09 -1.80
CA ASN A 39 -19.87 -30.60 -3.14
C ASN A 39 -20.99 -30.31 -4.12
N GLY A 40 -22.26 -30.42 -3.69
CA GLY A 40 -23.41 -30.04 -4.51
C GLY A 40 -23.32 -28.59 -4.97
N MET A 41 -22.91 -27.67 -4.08
CA MET A 41 -22.76 -26.24 -4.42
C MET A 41 -21.64 -25.96 -5.42
N LEU A 42 -20.65 -26.86 -5.53
CA LEU A 42 -19.47 -26.68 -6.39
C LEU A 42 -19.47 -27.62 -7.60
N ALA A 43 -20.52 -28.43 -7.78
CA ALA A 43 -20.55 -29.52 -8.76
C ALA A 43 -20.29 -29.03 -10.20
N MET A 44 -20.71 -27.81 -10.54
CA MET A 44 -20.48 -27.19 -11.85
C MET A 44 -18.99 -26.88 -12.14
N LEU A 45 -18.13 -26.85 -11.12
CA LEU A 45 -16.70 -26.65 -11.27
C LEU A 45 -15.94 -27.99 -11.46
N GLY A 46 -16.63 -29.13 -11.29
CA GLY A 46 -16.08 -30.48 -11.29
C GLY A 46 -15.86 -31.04 -9.88
N ASP A 47 -15.84 -32.37 -9.75
CA ASP A 47 -15.71 -33.11 -8.48
C ASP A 47 -14.28 -33.07 -7.90
N TYR A 48 -13.79 -31.86 -7.61
CA TYR A 48 -12.45 -31.65 -7.11
C TYR A 48 -12.47 -31.01 -5.70
N PRO A 49 -12.09 -31.76 -4.65
CA PRO A 49 -12.25 -31.33 -3.25
C PRO A 49 -11.38 -30.12 -2.87
N TRP A 50 -10.37 -29.74 -3.67
CA TRP A 50 -9.50 -28.60 -3.39
C TRP A 50 -10.10 -27.25 -3.74
N TYR A 51 -11.15 -27.16 -4.56
CA TYR A 51 -11.74 -25.87 -4.93
C TYR A 51 -12.28 -25.10 -3.72
N SER A 52 -12.89 -25.80 -2.76
CA SER A 52 -13.33 -25.16 -1.52
C SER A 52 -12.15 -24.51 -0.78
N ARG A 53 -10.98 -25.17 -0.73
CA ARG A 53 -9.78 -24.59 -0.08
C ARG A 53 -9.24 -23.38 -0.84
N ILE A 54 -9.20 -23.45 -2.16
CA ILE A 54 -8.73 -22.35 -3.01
C ILE A 54 -9.65 -21.13 -2.84
N ASP A 55 -10.96 -21.35 -2.87
CA ASP A 55 -11.97 -20.32 -2.73
C ASP A 55 -11.92 -19.61 -1.36
N LEU A 56 -11.89 -20.39 -0.27
CA LEU A 56 -11.83 -19.83 1.08
C LEU A 56 -10.51 -19.09 1.34
N ARG A 57 -9.38 -19.61 0.84
CA ARG A 57 -8.09 -18.92 0.94
C ARG A 57 -8.09 -17.61 0.15
N GLY A 58 -8.61 -17.62 -1.07
CA GLY A 58 -8.73 -16.42 -1.90
C GLY A 58 -9.60 -15.36 -1.26
N SER A 59 -10.76 -15.76 -0.70
CA SER A 59 -11.69 -14.84 -0.04
C SER A 59 -11.09 -14.18 1.21
N ARG A 60 -10.34 -14.95 2.02
CA ARG A 60 -9.58 -14.40 3.16
C ARG A 60 -8.50 -13.42 2.73
N ALA A 61 -7.70 -13.79 1.73
CA ALA A 61 -6.62 -12.94 1.23
C ALA A 61 -7.17 -11.63 0.66
N PHE A 62 -8.26 -11.72 -0.12
CA PHE A 62 -8.93 -10.54 -0.67
C PHE A 62 -9.45 -9.63 0.43
N LEU A 63 -10.22 -10.15 1.40
CA LEU A 63 -10.76 -9.31 2.48
C LEU A 63 -9.64 -8.72 3.37
N ALA A 64 -8.57 -9.47 3.65
CA ALA A 64 -7.44 -8.95 4.41
C ALA A 64 -6.77 -7.78 3.69
N LYS A 65 -6.53 -7.92 2.37
CA LYS A 65 -6.02 -6.84 1.53
C LYS A 65 -6.95 -5.63 1.52
N VAL A 66 -8.25 -5.86 1.41
CA VAL A 66 -9.27 -4.81 1.47
C VAL A 66 -9.23 -4.04 2.80
N ARG A 67 -9.25 -4.76 3.93
CA ARG A 67 -9.25 -4.13 5.27
C ARG A 67 -7.98 -3.30 5.47
N ARG A 68 -6.85 -3.73 4.91
CA ARG A 68 -5.58 -2.98 4.91
C ARG A 68 -5.64 -1.71 4.05
N LEU A 69 -6.27 -1.79 2.88
CA LEU A 69 -6.33 -0.68 1.93
C LEU A 69 -7.43 0.36 2.26
N LEU A 70 -8.44 0.00 3.03
CA LEU A 70 -9.51 0.89 3.47
C LEU A 70 -9.29 1.36 4.92
N PRO A 71 -8.83 2.60 5.17
CA PRO A 71 -8.49 3.05 6.52
C PRO A 71 -9.67 3.21 7.47
N SER A 72 -10.89 3.31 6.94
CA SER A 72 -12.11 3.30 7.74
C SER A 72 -12.47 1.91 8.23
N CYS A 73 -11.91 0.86 7.63
CA CYS A 73 -12.15 -0.51 8.02
C CYS A 73 -11.06 -0.93 9.02
N SER A 74 -11.46 -1.43 10.20
CA SER A 74 -10.49 -1.95 11.17
C SER A 74 -9.69 -3.08 10.53
N THR A 75 -8.37 -3.11 10.69
CA THR A 75 -7.49 -4.19 10.22
C THR A 75 -7.41 -5.36 11.21
N GLU A 76 -7.87 -5.16 12.45
CA GLU A 76 -7.74 -6.11 13.56
C GLU A 76 -9.10 -6.58 14.06
N GLY A 77 -9.13 -7.76 14.68
CA GLY A 77 -10.35 -8.34 15.22
C GLY A 77 -11.42 -8.70 14.18
N LYS A 78 -12.57 -9.14 14.69
CA LYS A 78 -13.73 -9.47 13.87
C LYS A 78 -14.60 -8.23 13.67
N LEU A 79 -15.19 -8.11 12.49
CA LEU A 79 -16.28 -7.18 12.21
C LEU A 79 -17.50 -7.58 13.04
N LYS A 80 -18.34 -6.64 13.49
CA LYS A 80 -19.41 -7.00 14.44
C LYS A 80 -20.48 -7.82 13.76
N LEU A 81 -20.98 -7.35 12.61
CA LEU A 81 -22.05 -8.02 11.89
C LEU A 81 -21.74 -8.14 10.40
N GLY A 82 -21.63 -9.38 9.95
CA GLY A 82 -21.58 -9.75 8.54
C GLY A 82 -22.90 -10.35 8.06
N VAL A 83 -23.09 -10.43 6.74
CA VAL A 83 -24.14 -11.21 6.11
C VAL A 83 -23.61 -11.97 4.89
N ASP A 84 -23.96 -13.25 4.81
CA ASP A 84 -23.68 -14.16 3.69
C ASP A 84 -24.89 -14.22 2.75
N CYS A 85 -24.81 -13.53 1.61
CA CYS A 85 -25.86 -13.46 0.60
C CYS A 85 -25.60 -14.50 -0.49
N GLY A 86 -26.53 -15.46 -0.63
CA GLY A 86 -26.33 -16.66 -1.45
C GLY A 86 -25.50 -17.72 -0.71
N ALA A 87 -25.74 -17.88 0.59
CA ALA A 87 -24.89 -18.71 1.45
C ALA A 87 -24.87 -20.19 1.07
N GLY A 88 -25.88 -20.67 0.31
CA GLY A 88 -26.11 -22.07 0.07
C GLY A 88 -26.17 -22.83 1.39
N VAL A 89 -25.38 -23.90 1.51
CA VAL A 89 -25.29 -24.70 2.74
C VAL A 89 -24.44 -24.07 3.85
N GLY A 90 -23.99 -22.81 3.70
CA GLY A 90 -23.19 -22.09 4.69
C GLY A 90 -21.69 -22.36 4.61
N ARG A 91 -21.17 -22.83 3.48
CA ARG A 91 -19.73 -23.13 3.31
C ARG A 91 -18.84 -21.91 3.52
N ILE A 92 -19.26 -20.75 2.99
CA ILE A 92 -18.55 -19.49 3.14
C ILE A 92 -18.74 -18.92 4.55
N THR A 93 -19.98 -18.96 5.06
CA THR A 93 -20.28 -18.68 6.47
C THR A 93 -19.33 -19.42 7.42
N GLU A 94 -19.23 -20.75 7.30
CA GLU A 94 -18.42 -21.58 8.20
C GLU A 94 -16.93 -21.44 7.94
N GLY A 95 -16.52 -21.61 6.69
CA GLY A 95 -15.12 -21.64 6.31
C GLY A 95 -14.44 -20.27 6.34
N PHE A 96 -15.18 -19.16 6.32
CA PHE A 96 -14.57 -17.84 6.18
C PHE A 96 -15.24 -16.77 7.05
N LEU A 97 -16.53 -16.49 6.86
CA LEU A 97 -17.15 -15.32 7.49
C LEU A 97 -17.19 -15.42 9.02
N SER A 98 -17.37 -16.63 9.57
CA SER A 98 -17.28 -16.91 11.02
C SER A 98 -15.92 -16.54 11.64
N GLN A 99 -14.86 -16.50 10.82
CA GLN A 99 -13.51 -16.16 11.27
C GLN A 99 -13.27 -14.65 11.29
N VAL A 100 -14.03 -13.89 10.51
CA VAL A 100 -13.83 -12.44 10.31
C VAL A 100 -14.98 -11.59 10.82
N CYS A 101 -16.13 -12.17 11.16
CA CYS A 101 -17.28 -11.51 11.77
C CYS A 101 -17.66 -12.18 13.10
N GLU A 102 -18.07 -11.39 14.09
CA GLU A 102 -18.56 -11.89 15.39
C GLU A 102 -19.88 -12.63 15.20
N VAL A 103 -20.80 -12.03 14.45
CA VAL A 103 -22.07 -12.63 14.03
C VAL A 103 -22.22 -12.54 12.52
N VAL A 104 -22.75 -13.59 11.90
CA VAL A 104 -23.05 -13.67 10.47
C VAL A 104 -24.53 -14.00 10.28
N ASP A 105 -25.28 -13.06 9.71
CA ASP A 105 -26.62 -13.34 9.18
C ASP A 105 -26.51 -14.09 7.84
N VAL A 106 -27.55 -14.82 7.46
CA VAL A 106 -27.56 -15.64 6.25
C VAL A 106 -28.80 -15.35 5.41
N VAL A 107 -28.61 -15.13 4.11
CA VAL A 107 -29.69 -14.94 3.13
C VAL A 107 -29.54 -16.00 2.05
N GLU A 108 -30.55 -16.85 1.92
CA GLU A 108 -30.52 -17.99 0.99
C GLU A 108 -31.95 -18.40 0.61
N PRO A 109 -32.34 -18.39 -0.68
CA PRO A 109 -33.70 -18.69 -1.09
C PRO A 109 -34.13 -20.17 -0.90
N VAL A 110 -33.18 -21.12 -0.89
CA VAL A 110 -33.50 -22.55 -0.87
C VAL A 110 -33.61 -23.08 0.55
N ALA A 111 -34.84 -23.41 0.97
CA ALA A 111 -35.16 -23.82 2.33
C ALA A 111 -34.29 -24.98 2.86
N LYS A 112 -34.08 -26.03 2.06
CA LYS A 112 -33.24 -27.17 2.47
C LYS A 112 -31.77 -26.79 2.73
N PHE A 113 -31.26 -25.74 2.10
CA PHE A 113 -29.90 -25.25 2.35
C PHE A 113 -29.85 -24.43 3.65
N THR A 114 -30.82 -23.53 3.86
CA THR A 114 -30.94 -22.81 5.14
C THR A 114 -31.11 -23.74 6.33
N GLU A 115 -31.75 -24.90 6.13
CA GLU A 115 -31.93 -25.90 7.19
C GLU A 115 -30.61 -26.59 7.57
N VAL A 116 -29.66 -26.73 6.64
CA VAL A 116 -28.29 -27.19 6.95
C VAL A 116 -27.59 -26.19 7.87
N VAL A 117 -27.65 -24.90 7.53
CA VAL A 117 -27.07 -23.82 8.34
C VAL A 117 -27.71 -23.76 9.72
N ARG A 118 -29.05 -23.86 9.77
CA ARG A 118 -29.84 -23.81 11.02
C ARG A 118 -29.48 -24.95 11.98
N ASN A 119 -29.21 -26.14 11.43
CA ASN A 119 -28.85 -27.31 12.21
C ASN A 119 -27.34 -27.43 12.52
N GLY A 120 -26.52 -26.57 11.90
CA GLY A 120 -25.06 -26.51 12.09
C GLY A 120 -24.63 -26.05 13.49
N SER A 121 -23.37 -26.30 13.83
CA SER A 121 -22.77 -25.89 15.11
C SER A 121 -22.74 -24.37 15.28
N LEU A 122 -22.41 -23.62 14.23
CA LEU A 122 -22.30 -22.16 14.31
C LEU A 122 -23.59 -21.45 14.69
N LYS A 123 -24.75 -22.03 14.36
CA LYS A 123 -26.05 -21.51 14.83
C LYS A 123 -26.25 -21.76 16.33
N LYS A 124 -25.82 -22.93 16.83
CA LYS A 124 -25.87 -23.27 18.25
C LYS A 124 -24.91 -22.42 19.08
N ASP A 125 -23.75 -22.10 18.50
CA ASP A 125 -22.70 -21.28 19.13
C ASP A 125 -23.01 -19.77 19.08
N GLY A 126 -24.13 -19.37 18.46
CA GLY A 126 -24.55 -17.96 18.34
C GLY A 126 -23.75 -17.15 17.32
N ILE A 127 -22.85 -17.78 16.56
CA ILE A 127 -22.08 -17.13 15.49
C ILE A 127 -22.98 -16.87 14.28
N VAL A 128 -23.91 -17.77 13.96
CA VAL A 128 -24.94 -17.51 12.94
C VAL A 128 -26.12 -16.78 13.57
N GLY A 129 -26.35 -15.55 13.10
CA GLY A 129 -27.46 -14.69 13.47
C GLY A 129 -28.76 -15.09 12.76
N ASP A 130 -29.45 -14.12 12.18
CA ASP A 130 -30.72 -14.37 11.51
C ASP A 130 -30.53 -15.10 10.19
N ILE A 131 -31.45 -16.02 9.89
CA ILE A 131 -31.46 -16.81 8.65
C ILE A 131 -32.71 -16.43 7.88
N TYR A 132 -32.52 -15.73 6.77
CA TYR A 132 -33.57 -15.27 5.87
C TYR A 132 -33.70 -16.25 4.70
N THR A 133 -34.73 -17.08 4.73
CA THR A 133 -35.06 -18.00 3.62
C THR A 133 -35.83 -17.25 2.52
N VAL A 134 -35.13 -16.41 1.76
CA VAL A 134 -35.70 -15.51 0.75
C VAL A 134 -34.68 -15.22 -0.35
N GLY A 135 -35.15 -14.94 -1.57
CA GLY A 135 -34.31 -14.48 -2.68
C GLY A 135 -33.81 -13.04 -2.49
N LEU A 136 -32.67 -12.71 -3.09
CA LEU A 136 -32.05 -11.38 -2.95
C LEU A 136 -32.93 -10.26 -3.53
N GLU A 137 -33.75 -10.58 -4.54
CA GLU A 137 -34.72 -9.66 -5.14
C GLU A 137 -35.78 -9.19 -4.13
N ASN A 138 -36.08 -10.03 -3.13
CA ASN A 138 -37.09 -9.79 -2.10
C ASN A 138 -36.49 -9.49 -0.71
N TRP A 139 -35.19 -9.71 -0.49
CA TRP A 139 -34.55 -9.43 0.79
C TRP A 139 -34.41 -7.91 1.01
N ASN A 140 -34.91 -7.44 2.15
CA ASN A 140 -34.79 -6.06 2.59
C ASN A 140 -34.10 -6.02 3.97
N PRO A 141 -32.83 -5.59 4.05
CA PRO A 141 -32.08 -5.65 5.30
C PRO A 141 -32.66 -4.70 6.36
N GLU A 142 -32.91 -5.21 7.56
CA GLU A 142 -33.39 -4.41 8.70
C GLU A 142 -32.27 -3.90 9.61
N LYS A 143 -31.05 -4.45 9.42
CA LYS A 143 -29.87 -4.15 10.22
C LYS A 143 -28.84 -3.37 9.41
N LYS A 144 -27.87 -2.80 10.13
CA LYS A 144 -26.66 -2.24 9.56
C LYS A 144 -25.52 -3.26 9.61
N TYR A 145 -24.85 -3.47 8.49
CA TYR A 145 -23.80 -4.48 8.32
C TYR A 145 -22.43 -3.82 8.13
N ASP A 146 -21.42 -4.39 8.77
CA ASP A 146 -20.01 -4.05 8.54
C ASP A 146 -19.47 -4.76 7.29
N LEU A 147 -20.02 -5.93 6.98
CA LEU A 147 -19.67 -6.71 5.78
C LEU A 147 -20.92 -7.33 5.15
N ILE A 148 -21.17 -7.00 3.88
CA ILE A 148 -22.13 -7.70 3.04
C ILE A 148 -21.34 -8.53 2.02
N TRP A 149 -21.33 -9.86 2.17
CA TRP A 149 -20.64 -10.76 1.25
C TRP A 149 -21.64 -11.41 0.32
N THR A 150 -21.53 -11.17 -0.99
CA THR A 150 -22.42 -11.72 -2.02
C THR A 150 -21.60 -12.57 -2.98
N GLN A 151 -21.90 -13.86 -3.07
CA GLN A 151 -21.10 -14.78 -3.89
C GLN A 151 -21.99 -15.72 -4.72
N TRP A 152 -21.72 -15.80 -6.03
CA TRP A 152 -22.34 -16.73 -6.99
C TRP A 152 -23.86 -16.83 -6.91
N CYS A 153 -24.52 -15.69 -6.89
CA CYS A 153 -25.97 -15.62 -6.76
C CYS A 153 -26.60 -14.41 -7.46
N VAL A 154 -25.82 -13.38 -7.80
CA VAL A 154 -26.36 -12.20 -8.49
C VAL A 154 -26.66 -12.47 -9.96
N GLY A 155 -26.17 -13.57 -10.51
CA GLY A 155 -26.56 -14.07 -11.83
C GLY A 155 -28.06 -14.37 -11.95
N HIS A 156 -28.75 -14.67 -10.84
CA HIS A 156 -30.20 -14.93 -10.83
C HIS A 156 -31.07 -13.67 -10.68
N LEU A 157 -30.47 -12.49 -10.60
CA LEU A 157 -31.20 -11.23 -10.58
C LEU A 157 -31.24 -10.63 -11.98
N THR A 158 -32.34 -10.00 -12.38
CA THR A 158 -32.34 -9.10 -13.56
C THR A 158 -31.47 -7.87 -13.30
N ASP A 159 -31.10 -7.11 -14.32
CA ASP A 159 -30.27 -5.90 -14.15
C ASP A 159 -30.95 -4.88 -13.22
N VAL A 160 -32.28 -4.73 -13.34
CA VAL A 160 -33.10 -3.87 -12.48
C VAL A 160 -33.12 -4.38 -11.04
N GLN A 161 -33.28 -5.69 -10.84
CA GLN A 161 -33.28 -6.29 -9.51
C GLN A 161 -31.91 -6.19 -8.84
N LEU A 162 -30.82 -6.40 -9.58
CA LEU A 162 -29.46 -6.25 -9.08
C LEU A 162 -29.18 -4.80 -8.66
N LEU A 163 -29.59 -3.82 -9.47
CA LEU A 163 -29.49 -2.41 -9.13
C LEU A 163 -30.22 -2.09 -7.81
N GLU A 164 -31.46 -2.55 -7.66
CA GLU A 164 -32.25 -2.31 -6.45
C GLU A 164 -31.69 -3.06 -5.23
N TYR A 165 -31.19 -4.28 -5.41
CA TYR A 165 -30.49 -5.04 -4.37
C TYR A 165 -29.26 -4.27 -3.87
N VAL A 166 -28.40 -3.78 -4.77
CA VAL A 166 -27.19 -3.02 -4.40
C VAL A 166 -27.56 -1.72 -3.70
N LYS A 167 -28.64 -1.03 -4.12
CA LYS A 167 -29.14 0.16 -3.40
C LYS A 167 -29.59 -0.16 -1.98
N ARG A 168 -30.30 -1.27 -1.77
CA ARG A 168 -30.70 -1.72 -0.43
C ARG A 168 -29.48 -2.08 0.42
N CYS A 169 -28.53 -2.82 -0.14
CA CYS A 169 -27.27 -3.16 0.54
C CYS A 169 -26.49 -1.91 0.94
N ARG A 170 -26.32 -0.93 0.03
CA ARG A 170 -25.70 0.37 0.37
C ARG A 170 -26.41 1.04 1.54
N ALA A 171 -27.74 1.12 1.48
CA ALA A 171 -28.53 1.70 2.57
C ALA A 171 -28.43 0.92 3.88
N ALA A 172 -27.99 -0.34 3.84
CA ALA A 172 -27.79 -1.23 4.98
C ALA A 172 -26.34 -1.31 5.45
N LEU A 173 -25.37 -0.61 4.84
CA LEU A 173 -24.00 -0.57 5.35
C LEU A 173 -23.90 0.36 6.58
N THR A 174 -23.01 0.00 7.51
CA THR A 174 -22.49 0.96 8.51
C THR A 174 -21.65 2.03 7.81
N GLU A 175 -21.28 3.11 8.51
CA GLU A 175 -20.47 4.19 7.91
C GLU A 175 -19.12 3.69 7.36
N THR A 176 -18.60 2.61 7.94
CA THR A 176 -17.36 1.94 7.55
C THR A 176 -17.58 0.61 6.84
N GLY A 177 -18.85 0.29 6.54
CA GLY A 177 -19.26 -1.00 6.02
C GLY A 177 -18.83 -1.19 4.57
N ILE A 178 -18.60 -2.44 4.22
CA ILE A 178 -18.17 -2.83 2.88
C ILE A 178 -19.08 -3.89 2.27
N MET A 179 -19.29 -3.79 0.96
CA MET A 179 -19.94 -4.83 0.17
C MET A 179 -18.91 -5.50 -0.74
N VAL A 180 -18.91 -6.83 -0.76
CA VAL A 180 -18.12 -7.63 -1.69
C VAL A 180 -19.06 -8.41 -2.61
N VAL A 181 -18.83 -8.32 -3.91
CA VAL A 181 -19.51 -9.14 -4.92
C VAL A 181 -18.46 -10.04 -5.56
N LYS A 182 -18.62 -11.36 -5.41
CA LYS A 182 -17.74 -12.36 -6.02
C LYS A 182 -18.53 -13.20 -7.00
N GLU A 183 -18.33 -12.98 -8.30
CA GLU A 183 -19.20 -13.54 -9.33
C GLU A 183 -18.42 -14.01 -10.57
N ASN A 184 -19.05 -14.88 -11.35
CA ASN A 184 -18.63 -15.26 -12.70
C ASN A 184 -18.79 -14.08 -13.66
N GLN A 185 -17.80 -13.86 -14.51
CA GLN A 185 -17.92 -12.91 -15.62
C GLN A 185 -18.25 -13.61 -16.93
N SER A 186 -18.91 -12.86 -17.81
CA SER A 186 -19.10 -13.31 -19.17
C SER A 186 -17.76 -13.63 -19.84
N THR A 187 -17.75 -14.73 -20.56
CA THR A 187 -16.64 -15.16 -21.41
C THR A 187 -17.00 -15.12 -22.89
N ASP A 188 -18.10 -14.47 -23.25
CA ASP A 188 -18.48 -14.26 -24.64
C ASP A 188 -17.36 -13.53 -25.39
N ILE A 189 -17.08 -14.01 -26.60
CA ILE A 189 -15.97 -13.50 -27.41
C ILE A 189 -16.18 -12.05 -27.87
N ASN A 190 -17.45 -11.61 -27.95
CA ASN A 190 -17.81 -10.25 -28.35
C ASN A 190 -17.97 -9.33 -27.13
N GLY A 191 -17.80 -9.84 -25.91
CA GLY A 191 -17.96 -9.06 -24.70
C GLY A 191 -19.42 -8.73 -24.38
N GLU A 192 -20.33 -9.68 -24.62
CA GLU A 192 -21.75 -9.55 -24.30
C GLU A 192 -22.14 -10.36 -23.06
N ASP A 193 -23.27 -10.03 -22.41
CA ASP A 193 -23.79 -10.83 -21.31
C ASP A 193 -24.28 -12.20 -21.84
N MET A 194 -24.10 -13.28 -21.07
CA MET A 194 -24.53 -14.63 -21.47
C MET A 194 -25.56 -15.19 -20.50
N PHE A 195 -26.67 -15.69 -21.05
CA PHE A 195 -27.70 -16.43 -20.30
C PHE A 195 -27.39 -17.92 -20.29
N ASP A 196 -27.46 -18.54 -19.12
CA ASP A 196 -27.38 -19.99 -18.92
C ASP A 196 -28.79 -20.54 -18.66
N GLU A 197 -29.25 -21.43 -19.54
CA GLU A 197 -30.57 -22.05 -19.46
C GLU A 197 -30.66 -23.14 -18.36
N VAL A 198 -29.52 -23.64 -17.86
CA VAL A 198 -29.48 -24.76 -16.91
C VAL A 198 -29.98 -24.34 -15.53
N ASP A 199 -29.51 -23.21 -15.04
CA ASP A 199 -29.88 -22.66 -13.73
C ASP A 199 -30.64 -21.31 -13.82
N SER A 200 -30.95 -20.89 -15.06
CA SER A 200 -31.61 -19.61 -15.36
C SER A 200 -30.86 -18.43 -14.74
N SER A 201 -29.60 -18.29 -15.12
CA SER A 201 -28.71 -17.23 -14.63
C SER A 201 -28.07 -16.46 -15.78
N VAL A 202 -27.56 -15.26 -15.48
CA VAL A 202 -26.79 -14.46 -16.43
C VAL A 202 -25.39 -14.19 -15.87
N THR A 203 -24.39 -14.49 -16.69
CA THR A 203 -23.02 -13.99 -16.50
C THR A 203 -22.89 -12.66 -17.21
N ARG A 204 -22.45 -11.63 -16.48
CA ARG A 204 -22.37 -10.25 -16.98
C ARG A 204 -20.94 -9.85 -17.30
N THR A 205 -20.80 -8.87 -18.17
CA THR A 205 -19.52 -8.20 -18.42
C THR A 205 -19.05 -7.40 -17.21
N ASP A 206 -17.74 -7.16 -17.13
CA ASP A 206 -17.15 -6.29 -16.11
C ASP A 206 -17.72 -4.87 -16.18
N GLU A 207 -17.88 -4.37 -17.40
CA GLU A 207 -18.45 -3.06 -17.72
C GLU A 207 -19.89 -2.96 -17.23
N LYS A 208 -20.70 -4.03 -17.40
CA LYS A 208 -22.08 -4.04 -16.92
C LYS A 208 -22.16 -3.98 -15.40
N PHE A 209 -21.34 -4.78 -14.70
CA PHE A 209 -21.27 -4.72 -13.23
C PHE A 209 -20.88 -3.32 -12.74
N LYS A 210 -19.79 -2.76 -13.29
CA LYS A 210 -19.32 -1.40 -12.94
C LYS A 210 -20.40 -0.34 -13.20
N LYS A 211 -21.14 -0.46 -14.30
CA LYS A 211 -22.26 0.45 -14.61
C LYS A 211 -23.38 0.36 -13.57
N ILE A 212 -23.85 -0.85 -13.27
CA ILE A 212 -24.93 -1.07 -12.28
C ILE A 212 -24.51 -0.56 -10.90
N PHE A 213 -23.29 -0.87 -10.46
CA PHE A 213 -22.79 -0.39 -9.16
C PHE A 213 -22.70 1.14 -9.12
N LYS A 214 -22.19 1.76 -10.18
CA LYS A 214 -22.16 3.23 -10.29
C LYS A 214 -23.55 3.85 -10.24
N GLU A 215 -24.53 3.27 -10.93
CA GLU A 215 -25.93 3.72 -10.90
C GLU A 215 -26.60 3.50 -9.54
N ALA A 216 -26.19 2.46 -8.80
CA ALA A 216 -26.58 2.27 -7.41
C ALA A 216 -25.93 3.30 -6.46
N GLY A 217 -25.09 4.19 -6.99
CA GLY A 217 -24.30 5.17 -6.25
C GLY A 217 -23.26 4.52 -5.35
N MET A 218 -22.66 3.46 -5.85
CA MET A 218 -21.57 2.71 -5.26
C MET A 218 -20.31 2.84 -6.14
N THR A 219 -19.11 2.79 -5.57
CA THR A 219 -17.84 2.86 -6.32
C THR A 219 -17.07 1.56 -6.12
N VAL A 220 -16.49 1.00 -7.19
CA VAL A 220 -15.60 -0.16 -7.06
C VAL A 220 -14.22 0.32 -6.64
N PHE A 221 -13.75 -0.12 -5.48
CA PHE A 221 -12.46 0.27 -4.91
C PHE A 221 -11.34 -0.68 -5.27
N LEU A 222 -11.62 -1.97 -5.25
CA LEU A 222 -10.68 -3.02 -5.61
C LEU A 222 -11.42 -4.07 -6.41
N SER A 223 -10.83 -4.51 -7.52
CA SER A 223 -11.33 -5.64 -8.31
C SER A 223 -10.15 -6.53 -8.66
N GLU A 224 -10.28 -7.83 -8.45
CA GLU A 224 -9.22 -8.79 -8.72
C GLU A 224 -9.77 -10.05 -9.36
N VAL A 225 -8.98 -10.73 -10.18
CA VAL A 225 -9.33 -12.07 -10.69
C VAL A 225 -8.93 -13.13 -9.65
N GLN A 226 -9.85 -13.98 -9.25
CA GLN A 226 -9.56 -15.13 -8.40
C GLN A 226 -8.71 -16.15 -9.18
N THR A 227 -7.50 -16.38 -8.68
CA THR A 227 -6.57 -17.37 -9.23
C THR A 227 -6.79 -18.76 -8.62
N GLY A 228 -6.30 -19.80 -9.30
CA GLY A 228 -6.40 -21.20 -8.85
C GLY A 228 -7.64 -21.95 -9.35
N PHE A 229 -8.55 -21.29 -10.07
CA PHE A 229 -9.66 -21.92 -10.80
C PHE A 229 -9.34 -22.08 -12.29
N PRO A 230 -10.05 -22.98 -13.00
CA PRO A 230 -9.94 -23.07 -14.45
C PRO A 230 -10.20 -21.71 -15.13
N LYS A 231 -9.37 -21.36 -16.11
CA LYS A 231 -9.31 -20.00 -16.72
C LYS A 231 -10.63 -19.56 -17.39
N ASN A 232 -11.48 -20.51 -17.75
CA ASN A 232 -12.77 -20.26 -18.42
C ASN A 232 -13.86 -19.70 -17.49
N PHE A 233 -13.67 -19.65 -16.17
CA PHE A 233 -14.69 -19.13 -15.25
C PHE A 233 -14.51 -17.64 -14.89
N ARG A 234 -13.39 -16.98 -15.28
CA ARG A 234 -13.06 -15.55 -15.03
C ARG A 234 -13.74 -14.96 -13.78
N LEU A 235 -13.42 -15.53 -12.63
CA LEU A 235 -14.01 -15.16 -11.34
C LEU A 235 -13.44 -13.84 -10.85
N LEU A 236 -14.29 -12.84 -10.56
CA LEU A 236 -13.83 -11.57 -9.95
C LEU A 236 -14.49 -11.32 -8.59
N PRO A 237 -13.71 -11.19 -7.50
CA PRO A 237 -14.09 -10.37 -6.35
C PRO A 237 -14.01 -8.86 -6.68
N GLY A 238 -15.13 -8.15 -6.52
CA GLY A 238 -15.23 -6.70 -6.54
C GLY A 238 -15.60 -6.15 -5.17
N LEU A 239 -14.77 -5.26 -4.62
CA LEU A 239 -15.05 -4.50 -3.40
C LEU A 239 -15.70 -3.17 -3.74
N ILE A 240 -16.76 -2.88 -3.01
CA ILE A 240 -17.57 -1.70 -3.21
C ILE A 240 -17.75 -0.94 -1.88
N PRO A 241 -17.00 0.14 -1.61
CA PRO A 241 -17.25 1.01 -0.45
C PRO A 241 -18.46 1.93 -0.64
N ASP A 242 -19.14 2.24 0.48
CA ASP A 242 -20.26 3.19 0.55
C ASP A 242 -19.83 4.63 0.25
N LYS A 243 -18.58 5.02 0.58
CA LYS A 243 -17.89 6.26 0.17
C LYS A 243 -16.41 6.24 0.56
N MET A 244 -15.51 5.96 -0.38
CA MET A 244 -14.09 6.36 -0.27
C MET A 244 -13.54 6.75 -1.64
N THR A 245 -14.03 7.88 -2.13
CA THR A 245 -13.35 8.63 -3.20
C THR A 245 -12.35 9.59 -2.57
N PRO A 246 -11.22 9.90 -3.23
CA PRO A 246 -10.39 11.03 -2.84
C PRO A 246 -11.24 12.26 -2.54
N THR A 247 -11.16 12.78 -1.32
CA THR A 247 -11.98 13.92 -0.90
C THR A 247 -11.20 15.22 -1.09
N LYS A 248 -11.92 16.31 -1.36
CA LYS A 248 -11.30 17.64 -1.44
C LYS A 248 -10.60 17.98 -0.14
N LEU A 249 -9.38 18.48 -0.24
CA LEU A 249 -8.63 19.01 0.90
C LEU A 249 -9.25 20.32 1.41
N GLY A 250 -8.95 20.66 2.66
CA GLY A 250 -9.52 21.82 3.36
C GLY A 250 -9.23 23.17 2.70
N LYS A 251 -9.86 24.23 3.24
CA LYS A 251 -9.75 25.61 2.71
C LYS A 251 -8.29 26.09 2.52
N GLN A 252 -7.40 25.70 3.42
CA GLN A 252 -5.97 26.08 3.36
C GLN A 252 -5.30 25.60 2.06
N HIS A 253 -5.58 24.36 1.64
CA HIS A 253 -5.09 23.80 0.37
C HIS A 253 -5.69 24.51 -0.83
N THR A 254 -6.97 24.87 -0.77
CA THR A 254 -7.60 25.65 -1.84
C THR A 254 -6.98 27.03 -2.00
N ASP A 255 -6.67 27.70 -0.88
CA ASP A 255 -6.02 29.01 -0.89
C ASP A 255 -4.57 28.90 -1.39
N PHE A 256 -3.83 27.87 -0.97
CA PHE A 256 -2.51 27.53 -1.50
C PHE A 256 -2.53 27.33 -3.01
N MET A 257 -3.43 26.51 -3.54
CA MET A 257 -3.58 26.25 -4.98
C MET A 257 -3.85 27.51 -5.80
N ARG A 258 -4.71 28.39 -5.28
CA ARG A 258 -5.00 29.67 -5.95
C ARG A 258 -3.77 30.55 -5.99
N TRP A 259 -3.02 30.57 -4.89
CA TRP A 259 -1.77 31.31 -4.80
C TRP A 259 -0.69 30.75 -5.74
N THR A 260 -0.43 29.45 -5.76
CA THR A 260 0.60 28.85 -6.66
C THR A 260 0.33 29.17 -8.12
N LYS A 261 -0.93 29.10 -8.57
CA LYS A 261 -1.31 29.55 -9.93
C LYS A 261 -0.99 31.02 -10.18
N SER A 262 -1.24 31.89 -9.20
CA SER A 262 -0.90 33.32 -9.31
C SER A 262 0.60 33.60 -9.38
N GLN A 263 1.43 32.67 -8.92
CA GLN A 263 2.89 32.75 -8.97
C GLN A 263 3.49 32.11 -10.24
N GLY A 264 2.67 31.74 -11.23
CA GLY A 264 3.14 31.19 -12.50
C GLY A 264 3.24 29.67 -12.58
N VAL A 265 2.82 28.93 -11.54
CA VAL A 265 2.68 27.47 -11.62
C VAL A 265 1.54 27.13 -12.58
N LYS A 266 1.83 26.31 -13.59
CA LYS A 266 0.81 25.76 -14.49
C LYS A 266 0.36 24.42 -13.94
N ILE A 267 -0.94 24.23 -13.81
CA ILE A 267 -1.56 23.00 -13.31
C ILE A 267 -2.62 22.59 -14.33
N ASN A 268 -2.45 21.41 -14.92
CA ASN A 268 -3.29 20.89 -15.99
C ASN A 268 -3.81 19.51 -15.62
N GLY A 269 -5.13 19.41 -15.48
CA GLY A 269 -5.80 18.12 -15.29
C GLY A 269 -5.53 17.40 -13.98
N VAL A 270 -4.83 18.01 -13.01
CA VAL A 270 -4.53 17.41 -11.70
C VAL A 270 -4.96 18.29 -10.51
N THR A 271 -5.25 17.68 -9.37
CA THR A 271 -5.50 18.38 -8.11
C THR A 271 -5.06 17.52 -6.90
N PRO A 272 -4.61 18.14 -5.80
CA PRO A 272 -4.42 17.44 -4.54
C PRO A 272 -5.75 16.99 -3.93
N ALA A 273 -5.76 15.83 -3.29
CA ALA A 273 -6.89 15.26 -2.57
C ALA A 273 -6.41 14.53 -1.31
N HIS A 274 -7.32 14.32 -0.35
CA HIS A 274 -7.05 13.43 0.76
C HIS A 274 -7.20 11.98 0.29
N ILE A 275 -6.13 11.22 0.42
CA ILE A 275 -6.03 9.81 0.10
C ILE A 275 -6.07 9.02 1.40
N PRO A 276 -7.11 8.20 1.61
CA PRO A 276 -7.19 7.37 2.80
C PRO A 276 -5.90 6.56 3.01
N GLY A 277 -5.29 6.68 4.20
CA GLY A 277 -4.10 5.90 4.59
C GLY A 277 -2.78 6.46 4.08
N ARG A 278 -2.81 7.46 3.19
CA ARG A 278 -1.62 8.13 2.63
C ARG A 278 -1.61 9.64 2.84
N GLY A 279 -2.60 10.19 3.55
CA GLY A 279 -2.69 11.62 3.83
C GLY A 279 -3.08 12.42 2.59
N SER A 280 -2.23 13.34 2.13
CA SER A 280 -2.48 14.12 0.90
C SER A 280 -1.81 13.46 -0.30
N GLY A 281 -2.50 13.38 -1.45
CA GLY A 281 -1.96 12.84 -2.69
C GLY A 281 -2.46 13.64 -3.91
N MET A 282 -1.85 13.42 -5.07
CA MET A 282 -2.26 14.04 -6.34
C MET A 282 -3.23 13.13 -7.10
N ILE A 283 -4.33 13.67 -7.63
CA ILE A 283 -5.28 12.92 -8.46
C ILE A 283 -5.54 13.58 -9.82
N ALA A 284 -5.93 12.76 -10.80
CA ALA A 284 -6.41 13.22 -12.09
C ALA A 284 -7.85 13.79 -11.99
N THR A 285 -8.07 14.99 -12.50
CA THR A 285 -9.40 15.66 -12.54
C THR A 285 -10.17 15.40 -13.84
N ARG A 286 -9.46 14.91 -14.85
CA ARG A 286 -9.93 14.45 -16.15
C ARG A 286 -8.99 13.33 -16.61
N ASN A 287 -9.32 12.66 -17.70
CA ASN A 287 -8.39 11.73 -18.32
C ASN A 287 -7.17 12.50 -18.84
N LEU A 288 -5.98 11.96 -18.60
CA LEU A 288 -4.69 12.46 -19.05
C LEU A 288 -4.09 11.41 -19.97
N GLU A 289 -3.60 11.81 -21.13
CA GLU A 289 -2.85 10.94 -22.03
C GLU A 289 -1.35 10.99 -21.71
N GLU A 290 -0.62 9.96 -22.14
CA GLU A 290 0.84 9.91 -22.07
C GLU A 290 1.49 11.11 -22.80
N GLY A 291 2.55 11.67 -22.22
CA GLY A 291 3.25 12.85 -22.71
C GLY A 291 2.58 14.18 -22.34
N GLU A 292 1.40 14.19 -21.71
CA GLU A 292 0.78 15.43 -21.27
C GLU A 292 1.52 16.06 -20.09
N ILE A 293 1.84 17.35 -20.20
CA ILE A 293 2.39 18.14 -19.10
C ILE A 293 1.29 18.39 -18.07
N MET A 294 1.50 17.89 -16.84
CA MET A 294 0.59 18.06 -15.71
C MET A 294 0.90 19.32 -14.92
N ILE A 295 2.19 19.54 -14.60
CA ILE A 295 2.61 20.63 -13.73
C ILE A 295 3.90 21.26 -14.28
N THR A 296 3.99 22.59 -14.24
CA THR A 296 5.28 23.28 -14.37
C THR A 296 5.50 24.25 -13.21
N VAL A 297 6.64 24.13 -12.53
CA VAL A 297 7.00 24.96 -11.38
C VAL A 297 8.24 25.81 -11.71
N PRO A 298 8.12 27.15 -11.76
CA PRO A 298 9.24 28.05 -11.95
C PRO A 298 10.30 27.97 -10.84
N LEU A 299 11.58 28.10 -11.18
CA LEU A 299 12.70 28.08 -10.23
C LEU A 299 12.62 29.20 -9.19
N ASP A 300 12.13 30.39 -9.56
CA ASP A 300 12.02 31.56 -8.68
C ASP A 300 11.01 31.40 -7.54
N LEU A 301 10.16 30.36 -7.62
CA LEU A 301 9.17 30.01 -6.60
C LEU A 301 9.68 28.94 -5.62
N MET A 302 10.71 28.19 -6.00
CA MET A 302 11.30 27.13 -5.16
C MET A 302 12.00 27.70 -3.94
N ILE A 303 12.16 26.87 -2.90
CA ILE A 303 13.06 27.14 -1.78
C ILE A 303 14.32 26.32 -1.99
N THR A 304 15.38 27.00 -2.40
CA THR A 304 16.73 26.46 -2.62
C THR A 304 17.76 27.32 -1.91
N ILE A 305 19.01 26.85 -1.83
CA ILE A 305 20.11 27.65 -1.26
C ILE A 305 20.30 28.98 -2.02
N ASP A 306 20.03 29.00 -3.33
CA ASP A 306 20.12 30.21 -4.16
C ASP A 306 18.93 31.16 -4.00
N SER A 307 17.80 30.65 -3.52
CA SER A 307 16.58 31.46 -3.33
C SER A 307 16.62 32.34 -2.08
N ILE A 308 17.55 32.07 -1.15
CA ILE A 308 17.63 32.76 0.14
C ILE A 308 18.74 33.84 0.13
N PRO A 309 18.65 34.88 0.97
CA PRO A 309 19.61 35.98 0.93
C PRO A 309 21.06 35.53 1.17
N THR A 310 21.98 35.87 0.27
CA THR A 310 23.42 35.57 0.44
C THR A 310 24.01 36.06 1.76
N PRO A 311 23.62 37.23 2.32
CA PRO A 311 24.07 37.64 3.65
C PRO A 311 23.63 36.70 4.78
N PHE A 312 22.54 35.94 4.61
CA PHE A 312 22.13 34.90 5.56
C PHE A 312 23.08 33.70 5.49
N ILE A 313 23.32 33.19 4.28
CA ILE A 313 24.20 32.03 4.02
C ILE A 313 25.61 32.27 4.57
N LYS A 314 26.17 33.46 4.35
CA LYS A 314 27.54 33.82 4.75
C LYS A 314 27.79 33.89 6.26
N GLN A 315 26.74 33.76 7.09
CA GLN A 315 26.89 33.71 8.55
C GLN A 315 27.40 32.34 9.02
N PHE A 316 27.15 31.28 8.25
CA PHE A 316 27.47 29.92 8.65
C PHE A 316 28.92 29.56 8.30
N PRO A 317 29.58 28.72 9.13
CA PRO A 317 30.91 28.21 8.84
C PRO A 317 30.99 27.45 7.50
N THR A 318 32.15 27.49 6.85
CA THR A 318 32.45 26.64 5.68
C THR A 318 32.25 25.17 6.04
N GLY A 319 31.53 24.43 5.18
CA GLY A 319 31.19 23.02 5.41
C GLY A 319 29.88 22.80 6.18
N THR A 320 29.16 23.86 6.55
CA THR A 320 27.77 23.71 7.03
C THR A 320 26.91 23.19 5.89
N SER A 321 26.11 22.14 6.16
CA SER A 321 25.25 21.52 5.16
C SER A 321 24.18 22.49 4.63
N VAL A 322 23.87 22.38 3.33
CA VAL A 322 22.78 23.11 2.68
C VAL A 322 21.45 22.83 3.41
N HIS A 323 21.22 21.58 3.80
CA HIS A 323 20.06 21.17 4.59
C HIS A 323 19.95 21.94 5.91
N GLY A 324 21.04 22.04 6.66
CA GLY A 324 21.08 22.79 7.92
C GLY A 324 20.83 24.28 7.74
N ILE A 325 21.42 24.88 6.70
CA ILE A 325 21.25 26.32 6.40
C ILE A 325 19.80 26.62 6.02
N LEU A 326 19.18 25.80 5.18
CA LEU A 326 17.78 25.99 4.78
C LEU A 326 16.82 25.79 5.97
N ALA A 327 17.05 24.79 6.83
CA ALA A 327 16.26 24.59 8.04
C ALA A 327 16.38 25.78 9.01
N ALA A 328 17.59 26.32 9.18
CA ALA A 328 17.80 27.53 9.96
C ALA A 328 17.11 28.75 9.35
N PHE A 329 17.16 28.90 8.02
CA PHE A 329 16.48 30.00 7.32
C PHE A 329 14.95 29.94 7.47
N LEU A 330 14.35 28.75 7.38
CA LEU A 330 12.92 28.58 7.60
C LEU A 330 12.47 28.88 9.03
N THR A 331 13.42 28.81 9.98
CA THR A 331 13.19 29.04 11.41
C THR A 331 13.42 30.51 11.82
N GLU A 332 14.57 31.08 11.49
CA GLU A 332 15.04 32.41 11.95
C GLU A 332 15.21 33.43 10.81
N GLY A 333 14.91 33.05 9.56
CA GLY A 333 14.95 33.96 8.43
C GLY A 333 13.98 35.13 8.57
N ASP A 334 14.23 36.19 7.80
CA ASP A 334 13.37 37.38 7.83
C ASP A 334 11.90 37.02 7.55
N ALA A 335 11.02 37.36 8.50
CA ALA A 335 9.61 37.01 8.42
C ALA A 335 8.91 37.68 7.22
N GLY A 336 9.36 38.87 6.81
CA GLY A 336 8.86 39.56 5.62
C GLY A 336 9.20 38.81 4.34
N PHE A 337 10.41 38.25 4.26
CA PHE A 337 10.86 37.41 3.16
C PHE A 337 10.11 36.09 3.10
N LEU A 338 9.99 35.39 4.24
CA LEU A 338 9.31 34.10 4.34
C LEU A 338 7.81 34.20 4.03
N LYS A 339 7.20 35.36 4.24
CA LYS A 339 5.77 35.62 3.99
C LYS A 339 5.31 35.21 2.60
N ARG A 340 6.21 35.26 1.60
CA ARG A 340 5.89 34.84 0.23
C ARG A 340 5.44 33.37 0.17
N TRP A 341 5.90 32.50 1.07
CA TRP A 341 5.57 31.08 1.09
C TRP A 341 4.54 30.69 2.19
N ASP A 342 3.95 31.65 2.90
CA ASP A 342 3.07 31.36 4.05
C ASP A 342 1.90 30.43 3.72
N LEU A 343 1.29 30.58 2.54
CA LEU A 343 0.18 29.74 2.12
C LEU A 343 0.62 28.29 1.85
N TRP A 344 1.86 28.10 1.38
CA TRP A 344 2.43 26.77 1.19
C TRP A 344 2.82 26.14 2.52
N ARG A 345 3.47 26.90 3.42
CA ARG A 345 3.86 26.41 4.75
C ARG A 345 2.68 25.96 5.59
N LYS A 346 1.50 26.56 5.39
CA LYS A 346 0.25 26.18 6.10
C LYS A 346 -0.31 24.82 5.69
N VAL A 347 0.12 24.26 4.56
CA VAL A 347 -0.38 22.98 4.06
C VAL A 347 0.65 21.86 4.15
N TRP A 348 1.78 22.13 4.82
CA TRP A 348 2.77 21.12 5.18
C TRP A 348 2.23 20.16 6.25
N PRO A 349 2.82 18.96 6.38
CA PRO A 349 2.54 18.06 7.49
C PRO A 349 2.72 18.76 8.84
N SER A 350 1.93 18.34 9.80
CA SER A 350 2.09 18.72 11.19
C SER A 350 3.28 18.00 11.83
N ARG A 351 3.77 18.53 12.94
CA ARG A 351 4.79 17.85 13.77
C ARG A 351 4.32 16.45 14.19
N LYS A 352 3.03 16.30 14.51
CA LYS A 352 2.44 15.03 14.91
C LYS A 352 2.53 13.97 13.81
N ASP A 353 2.38 14.37 12.54
CA ASP A 353 2.48 13.43 11.42
C ASP A 353 3.87 12.78 11.37
N PHE A 354 4.93 13.53 11.70
CA PHE A 354 6.28 12.99 11.80
C PHE A 354 6.49 12.16 13.07
N GLU A 355 5.95 12.59 14.21
CA GLU A 355 6.07 11.85 15.48
C GLU A 355 5.40 10.47 15.41
N ASP A 356 4.27 10.38 14.71
CA ASP A 356 3.52 9.14 14.55
C ASP A 356 4.19 8.16 13.57
N SER A 357 5.11 8.62 12.71
CA SER A 357 5.60 7.83 11.57
C SER A 357 7.11 7.65 11.47
N MET A 358 7.91 8.62 11.93
CA MET A 358 9.36 8.63 11.72
C MET A 358 10.13 8.17 12.98
N PRO A 359 10.96 7.10 12.88
CA PRO A 359 11.68 6.56 14.02
C PRO A 359 12.55 7.57 14.79
N ILE A 360 13.12 8.58 14.14
CA ILE A 360 13.96 9.60 14.82
C ILE A 360 13.23 10.39 15.91
N LEU A 361 11.91 10.52 15.81
CA LEU A 361 11.08 11.23 16.79
C LEU A 361 10.43 10.31 17.83
N TRP A 362 10.56 8.99 17.67
CA TRP A 362 9.94 8.05 18.59
C TRP A 362 10.61 8.04 19.97
N PRO A 363 9.90 7.57 21.01
CA PRO A 363 10.48 7.30 22.32
C PRO A 363 11.75 6.44 22.24
N GLU A 364 12.74 6.73 23.07
CA GLU A 364 14.07 6.09 23.02
C GLU A 364 14.00 4.56 23.06
N ASN A 365 13.02 3.99 23.78
CA ASN A 365 12.79 2.55 23.87
C ASN A 365 12.27 1.91 22.57
N LEU A 366 11.67 2.69 21.66
CA LEU A 366 11.14 2.19 20.38
C LEU A 366 12.13 2.38 19.23
N ARG A 367 13.02 3.37 19.31
CA ARG A 367 13.96 3.75 18.22
C ARG A 367 15.41 3.36 18.45
N ARG A 368 15.67 2.28 19.19
CA ARG A 368 17.03 1.85 19.52
C ARG A 368 17.87 1.56 18.27
N SER A 369 19.11 2.05 18.26
CA SER A 369 20.05 1.94 17.14
C SER A 369 21.50 2.02 17.62
N ASN A 370 22.46 1.81 16.72
CA ASN A 370 23.90 1.99 16.97
C ASN A 370 24.35 3.47 16.90
N SER A 371 23.43 4.42 17.01
CA SER A 371 23.75 5.84 17.01
C SER A 371 24.60 6.24 18.21
N GLU A 372 25.64 7.04 17.99
CA GLU A 372 26.48 7.61 19.04
C GLU A 372 25.73 8.61 19.94
N PHE A 373 24.52 9.04 19.54
CA PHE A 373 23.69 9.99 20.30
C PHE A 373 22.71 9.32 21.25
N GLN A 374 22.65 7.99 21.29
CA GLN A 374 21.83 7.27 22.26
C GLN A 374 22.43 7.42 23.67
N LYS A 375 21.60 7.80 24.65
CA LYS A 375 22.07 8.14 26.01
C LYS A 375 21.94 6.99 26.98
N THR A 376 20.92 6.16 26.81
CA THR A 376 20.56 5.11 27.76
C THR A 376 20.88 3.73 27.19
N PRO A 377 21.69 2.90 27.88
CA PRO A 377 21.80 1.48 27.52
C PRO A 377 20.43 0.82 27.65
N CYS A 378 19.98 0.13 26.61
CA CYS A 378 18.73 -0.63 26.64
C CYS A 378 19.03 -2.11 26.48
N GLU A 379 18.38 -2.92 27.30
CA GLU A 379 18.41 -4.37 27.17
C GLU A 379 17.48 -4.79 26.02
N ARG A 380 17.81 -5.91 25.38
CA ARG A 380 16.99 -6.52 24.32
C ARG A 380 15.54 -6.73 24.81
N PRO A 381 14.53 -6.72 23.92
CA PRO A 381 14.66 -6.75 22.45
C PRO A 381 14.70 -5.37 21.78
N PHE A 382 15.45 -5.29 20.68
CA PHE A 382 15.46 -4.18 19.73
C PHE A 382 14.32 -4.36 18.72
N LEU A 383 13.57 -3.29 18.44
CA LEU A 383 12.32 -3.37 17.69
C LEU A 383 12.45 -2.96 16.20
N LEU A 384 13.52 -2.26 15.86
CA LEU A 384 13.77 -1.78 14.50
C LEU A 384 14.58 -2.80 13.68
N PRO A 385 14.30 -2.96 12.38
CA PRO A 385 15.07 -3.84 11.49
C PRO A 385 16.58 -3.54 11.52
N PRO A 386 17.45 -4.55 11.30
CA PRO A 386 18.90 -4.35 11.37
C PRO A 386 19.46 -3.28 10.42
N SER A 387 18.91 -3.10 9.22
CA SER A 387 19.39 -2.05 8.30
C SER A 387 19.03 -0.65 8.82
N ALA A 388 17.87 -0.52 9.48
CA ALA A 388 17.44 0.74 10.10
C ALA A 388 18.25 1.05 11.36
N SER A 389 18.42 0.06 12.24
CA SER A 389 18.96 0.22 13.58
C SER A 389 20.47 0.00 13.70
N GLY A 390 21.07 -0.79 12.82
CA GLY A 390 22.47 -1.21 12.91
C GLY A 390 22.77 -2.19 14.04
N ILE A 391 21.75 -2.71 14.73
CA ILE A 391 21.88 -3.62 15.88
C ILE A 391 21.02 -4.87 15.71
N TRP A 392 21.37 -5.94 16.45
CA TRP A 392 20.77 -7.27 16.31
C TRP A 392 20.36 -7.85 17.67
N ASN A 393 19.23 -8.56 17.70
CA ASN A 393 18.76 -9.31 18.86
C ASN A 393 19.45 -10.68 18.99
N SER A 394 19.69 -11.33 17.86
CA SER A 394 20.13 -12.73 17.80
C SER A 394 21.64 -12.92 18.06
N PHE A 395 22.47 -11.90 17.82
CA PHE A 395 23.91 -11.96 18.09
C PHE A 395 24.50 -10.57 18.31
N GLU A 396 25.71 -10.53 18.88
CA GLU A 396 26.52 -9.30 18.91
C GLU A 396 27.25 -9.16 17.59
N SER A 397 26.94 -8.11 16.82
CA SER A 397 27.69 -7.81 15.61
C SER A 397 29.06 -7.25 15.99
N SER A 398 30.14 -7.81 15.42
CA SER A 398 31.51 -7.34 15.64
C SER A 398 31.84 -6.04 14.87
N GLN A 399 30.84 -5.22 14.57
CA GLN A 399 30.96 -4.07 13.66
C GLN A 399 31.75 -2.88 14.22
N ASN A 400 32.27 -2.96 15.45
CA ASN A 400 33.06 -1.90 16.08
C ASN A 400 34.35 -1.51 15.33
N ASP A 401 34.78 -2.27 14.31
CA ASP A 401 36.06 -2.07 13.61
C ASP A 401 35.98 -1.52 12.17
N ARG A 402 34.79 -1.19 11.62
CA ARG A 402 34.68 -0.88 10.17
C ARG A 402 34.28 0.55 9.82
N LYS A 403 35.08 1.16 8.94
CA LYS A 403 34.96 2.53 8.39
C LYS A 403 34.02 2.65 7.17
N PHE A 404 33.22 1.64 6.86
CA PHE A 404 32.38 1.68 5.65
C PHE A 404 30.97 2.20 5.98
N GLU A 405 30.70 3.43 5.58
CA GLU A 405 29.35 4.01 5.61
C GLU A 405 28.55 3.46 4.41
N SER A 406 27.85 2.35 4.61
CA SER A 406 26.86 1.89 3.63
C SER A 406 25.66 2.85 3.64
N LYS A 407 25.24 3.34 2.48
CA LYS A 407 24.06 4.22 2.34
C LYS A 407 22.74 3.56 2.78
N CYS A 408 22.73 2.24 2.92
CA CYS A 408 21.51 1.46 3.13
C CYS A 408 21.48 0.73 4.48
N GLN A 409 22.49 0.92 5.34
CA GLN A 409 22.57 0.33 6.67
C GLN A 409 22.85 1.40 7.72
N ASN A 410 22.53 1.15 8.99
CA ASN A 410 22.68 2.14 10.07
C ASN A 410 21.89 3.43 9.78
N LEU A 411 20.75 3.30 9.08
CA LEU A 411 20.02 4.43 8.51
C LEU A 411 19.64 5.47 9.58
N LEU A 412 19.10 5.01 10.70
CA LEU A 412 18.69 5.90 11.79
C LEU A 412 19.88 6.63 12.43
N ALA A 413 21.02 5.96 12.59
CA ALA A 413 22.23 6.58 13.12
C ALA A 413 22.78 7.64 12.17
N GLN A 414 22.77 7.37 10.86
CA GLN A 414 23.17 8.35 9.84
C GLN A 414 22.24 9.56 9.82
N GLN A 415 20.92 9.33 9.85
CA GLN A 415 19.94 10.41 9.90
C GLN A 415 20.09 11.28 11.16
N GLU A 416 20.26 10.66 12.32
CA GLU A 416 20.48 11.38 13.59
C GLU A 416 21.79 12.17 13.55
N LYS A 417 22.86 11.61 12.98
CA LYS A 417 24.12 12.33 12.77
C LYS A 417 23.96 13.56 11.89
N ARG A 418 23.28 13.46 10.74
CA ARG A 418 23.03 14.62 9.87
C ARG A 418 22.26 15.72 10.59
N LEU A 419 21.21 15.36 11.34
CA LEU A 419 20.43 16.34 12.11
C LEU A 419 21.26 16.98 13.24
N GLN A 420 22.03 16.19 14.00
CA GLN A 420 22.86 16.69 15.10
C GLN A 420 24.02 17.56 14.61
N ASP A 421 24.67 17.21 13.50
CA ASP A 421 25.73 18.02 12.91
C ASP A 421 25.19 19.34 12.37
N ALA A 422 24.03 19.31 11.69
CA ALA A 422 23.33 20.52 11.26
C ALA A 422 22.98 21.41 12.47
N TRP A 423 22.45 20.82 13.54
CA TRP A 423 22.12 21.55 14.77
C TRP A 423 23.33 22.23 15.40
N ARG A 424 24.45 21.51 15.57
CA ARG A 424 25.69 22.06 16.11
C ARG A 424 26.18 23.25 15.31
N ASN A 425 26.21 23.13 13.98
CA ASN A 425 26.66 24.20 13.09
C ASN A 425 25.75 25.42 13.20
N VAL A 426 24.44 25.22 13.27
CA VAL A 426 23.46 26.31 13.39
C VAL A 426 23.57 27.04 14.73
N LEU A 427 23.83 26.32 15.83
CA LEU A 427 24.03 26.93 17.15
C LEU A 427 25.26 27.84 17.22
N THR A 428 26.25 27.69 16.32
CA THR A 428 27.40 28.62 16.26
C THR A 428 26.99 30.03 15.83
N VAL A 429 25.87 30.17 15.13
CA VAL A 429 25.33 31.44 14.63
C VAL A 429 24.11 31.88 15.45
N TYR A 430 23.23 30.95 15.81
CA TYR A 430 22.00 31.19 16.57
C TYR A 430 21.99 30.37 17.87
N PRO A 431 22.68 30.83 18.95
CA PRO A 431 22.80 30.06 20.19
C PRO A 431 21.47 29.79 20.92
N ASN A 432 20.44 30.60 20.65
CA ASN A 432 19.11 30.48 21.24
C ASN A 432 18.08 29.85 20.29
N MET A 433 18.54 29.16 19.24
CA MET A 433 17.65 28.47 18.30
C MET A 433 16.71 27.52 19.04
N ASP A 434 15.45 27.50 18.64
CA ASP A 434 14.46 26.56 19.17
C ASP A 434 14.58 25.21 18.47
N TRP A 435 14.83 24.16 19.25
CA TRP A 435 15.03 22.80 18.73
C TRP A 435 13.80 22.28 17.98
N ASP A 436 12.60 22.48 18.52
CA ASP A 436 11.38 21.91 17.95
C ASP A 436 11.05 22.54 16.60
N LYS A 437 11.21 23.86 16.48
CA LYS A 437 11.05 24.56 15.19
C LYS A 437 12.12 24.16 14.19
N PHE A 438 13.39 24.12 14.60
CA PHE A 438 14.47 23.75 13.70
C PHE A 438 14.32 22.31 13.18
N SER A 439 14.14 21.35 14.09
CA SER A 439 13.96 19.94 13.73
C SER A 439 12.74 19.71 12.85
N PHE A 440 11.64 20.43 13.10
CA PHE A 440 10.47 20.41 12.21
C PHE A 440 10.82 20.84 10.78
N HIS A 441 11.49 21.98 10.60
CA HIS A 441 11.87 22.44 9.26
C HIS A 441 12.92 21.53 8.60
N TRP A 442 13.81 20.94 9.39
CA TRP A 442 14.76 19.94 8.91
C TRP A 442 14.04 18.70 8.37
N LEU A 443 13.02 18.20 9.07
CA LEU A 443 12.21 17.04 8.63
C LEU A 443 11.37 17.35 7.38
N ILE A 444 10.84 18.58 7.27
CA ILE A 444 10.19 19.03 6.04
C ILE A 444 11.14 18.95 4.85
N LEU A 445 12.37 19.44 5.01
CA LEU A 445 13.40 19.34 3.98
C LEU A 445 13.79 17.88 3.68
N ASN A 446 13.94 17.04 4.71
CA ASN A 446 14.32 15.64 4.54
C ASN A 446 13.29 14.84 3.72
N THR A 447 12.00 15.08 3.99
CA THR A 447 10.91 14.26 3.43
C THR A 447 10.32 14.80 2.13
N ARG A 448 10.57 16.07 1.77
CA ARG A 448 9.86 16.76 0.67
C ARG A 448 10.76 17.45 -0.36
N SER A 449 12.07 17.32 -0.23
CA SER A 449 13.00 17.92 -1.20
C SER A 449 13.08 17.12 -2.48
N PHE A 450 13.29 17.82 -3.59
CA PHE A 450 13.66 17.25 -4.87
C PHE A 450 15.16 17.43 -5.10
N TYR A 451 15.74 16.56 -5.90
CA TYR A 451 17.12 16.72 -6.34
C TYR A 451 17.28 18.07 -7.06
N TYR A 452 18.11 18.94 -6.51
CA TYR A 452 18.40 20.27 -7.05
C TYR A 452 19.88 20.59 -6.91
N VAL A 453 20.48 20.99 -8.03
CA VAL A 453 21.81 21.60 -8.08
C VAL A 453 21.68 22.87 -8.93
N LYS A 454 22.34 23.94 -8.50
CA LYS A 454 22.33 25.20 -9.23
C LYS A 454 22.81 24.97 -10.67
N PRO A 455 22.11 25.51 -11.69
CA PRO A 455 22.56 25.42 -13.06
C PRO A 455 24.00 25.91 -13.23
N GLY A 456 24.86 25.05 -13.79
CA GLY A 456 26.28 25.34 -14.00
C GLY A 456 27.18 25.11 -12.78
N GLN A 457 26.69 24.51 -11.70
CA GLN A 457 27.52 24.02 -10.60
C GLN A 457 27.62 22.50 -10.59
N GLU A 458 28.72 22.00 -10.05
CA GLU A 458 28.91 20.58 -9.78
C GLU A 458 28.02 20.13 -8.60
N PRO A 459 27.55 18.87 -8.59
CA PRO A 459 26.85 18.31 -7.46
C PRO A 459 27.70 18.39 -6.16
N PRO A 460 27.06 18.58 -5.00
CA PRO A 460 27.77 18.54 -3.72
C PRO A 460 28.37 17.16 -3.45
N GLU A 461 29.40 17.13 -2.60
CA GLU A 461 30.03 15.88 -2.16
C GLU A 461 29.05 15.00 -1.37
N ASP A 462 28.30 15.62 -0.45
CA ASP A 462 27.13 14.98 0.17
C ASP A 462 25.90 15.20 -0.72
N TRP A 463 25.40 14.11 -1.28
CA TRP A 463 24.20 14.13 -2.11
C TRP A 463 22.94 14.59 -1.36
N ASN A 464 22.92 14.50 -0.02
CA ASN A 464 21.83 15.04 0.81
C ASN A 464 21.75 16.58 0.78
N ASP A 465 22.78 17.26 0.26
CA ASP A 465 22.78 18.70 0.06
C ASP A 465 22.30 19.13 -1.33
N ALA A 466 22.06 18.18 -2.24
CA ALA A 466 21.48 18.44 -3.55
C ALA A 466 19.95 18.57 -3.46
N ILE A 467 19.46 19.54 -2.67
CA ILE A 467 18.05 19.65 -2.28
C ILE A 467 17.40 20.98 -2.65
N GLY A 468 16.13 20.92 -3.00
CA GLY A 468 15.26 22.08 -3.15
C GLY A 468 13.79 21.70 -2.95
N LEU A 469 13.04 22.52 -2.22
CA LEU A 469 11.60 22.32 -2.09
C LEU A 469 10.89 22.88 -3.32
N VAL A 470 10.07 22.02 -3.95
CA VAL A 470 9.30 22.35 -5.16
C VAL A 470 7.81 22.45 -4.77
N PRO A 471 7.23 23.67 -4.71
CA PRO A 471 5.86 23.84 -4.27
C PRO A 471 4.87 23.12 -5.17
N PHE A 472 3.85 22.53 -4.56
CA PHE A 472 2.73 21.82 -5.22
C PHE A 472 3.12 20.44 -5.78
N ALA A 473 4.38 20.23 -6.17
CA ALA A 473 4.89 18.92 -6.55
C ALA A 473 5.05 17.97 -5.35
N ASP A 474 5.22 18.52 -4.15
CA ASP A 474 5.35 17.75 -2.90
C ASP A 474 4.04 17.04 -2.46
N TYR A 475 2.98 17.09 -3.27
CA TYR A 475 1.77 16.29 -3.10
C TYR A 475 1.80 14.92 -3.79
N PHE A 476 2.75 14.67 -4.70
CA PHE A 476 2.83 13.35 -5.31
C PHE A 476 3.32 12.34 -4.28
N ASN A 477 2.57 11.25 -4.12
CA ASN A 477 2.99 10.12 -3.29
C ASN A 477 3.93 9.19 -4.05
N HIS A 478 4.62 8.33 -3.30
CA HIS A 478 5.56 7.37 -3.86
C HIS A 478 4.88 6.10 -4.39
N SER A 479 5.34 5.63 -5.56
CA SER A 479 5.32 4.21 -5.92
C SER A 479 6.68 3.83 -6.48
N ASP A 480 7.12 2.60 -6.24
CA ASP A 480 8.43 2.10 -6.70
C ASP A 480 8.46 1.95 -8.23
N ASP A 481 7.33 1.54 -8.81
CA ASP A 481 7.10 1.38 -10.25
C ASP A 481 6.50 2.64 -10.91
N ALA A 482 6.45 3.77 -10.20
CA ALA A 482 5.90 4.98 -10.78
C ALA A 482 6.84 5.58 -11.81
N ASP A 483 6.47 5.39 -13.07
CA ASP A 483 6.95 6.22 -14.15
C ASP A 483 6.39 7.64 -13.92
N CYS A 484 7.24 8.61 -13.57
CA CYS A 484 6.89 10.03 -13.71
C CYS A 484 8.11 10.76 -14.22
N GLU A 485 7.99 11.38 -15.40
CA GLU A 485 9.10 12.13 -15.98
C GLU A 485 9.14 13.53 -15.36
N VAL A 486 10.24 13.80 -14.67
CA VAL A 486 10.53 15.08 -14.01
C VAL A 486 11.76 15.68 -14.65
N VAL A 487 11.59 16.82 -15.32
CA VAL A 487 12.70 17.50 -16.00
C VAL A 487 12.89 18.87 -15.40
N PHE A 488 14.12 19.15 -14.95
CA PHE A 488 14.58 20.49 -14.63
C PHE A 488 15.44 21.03 -15.78
N ASP A 489 14.98 22.09 -16.44
CA ASP A 489 15.67 22.70 -17.60
C ASP A 489 16.61 23.86 -17.23
N GLY A 490 16.83 24.07 -15.93
CA GLY A 490 17.57 25.21 -15.39
C GLY A 490 16.71 26.44 -15.09
N ALA A 491 15.45 26.47 -15.54
CA ALA A 491 14.50 27.55 -15.29
C ALA A 491 13.23 27.09 -14.57
N LYS A 492 12.81 25.83 -14.74
CA LYS A 492 11.60 25.26 -14.14
C LYS A 492 11.66 23.75 -14.05
N TYR A 493 10.87 23.19 -13.14
CA TYR A 493 10.52 21.76 -13.14
C TYR A 493 9.28 21.53 -14.01
N THR A 494 9.30 20.47 -14.81
CA THR A 494 8.18 20.00 -15.63
C THR A 494 7.87 18.56 -15.26
N PHE A 495 6.60 18.30 -14.93
CA PHE A 495 6.09 16.98 -14.55
C PHE A 495 5.15 16.50 -15.66
N THR A 496 5.51 15.38 -16.29
CA THR A 496 4.81 14.84 -17.46
C THR A 496 4.18 13.48 -17.13
N ALA A 497 2.96 13.27 -17.64
CA ALA A 497 2.30 11.97 -17.57
C ALA A 497 3.06 10.96 -18.43
N THR A 498 3.48 9.86 -17.83
CA THR A 498 4.25 8.76 -18.47
C THR A 498 3.38 7.65 -19.01
N ARG A 499 2.10 7.65 -18.63
CA ARG A 499 1.07 6.78 -19.12
C ARG A 499 -0.25 7.52 -19.10
N ARG A 500 -1.28 6.87 -19.63
CA ARG A 500 -2.65 7.33 -19.48
C ARG A 500 -3.11 7.21 -18.01
N TYR A 501 -3.75 8.26 -17.50
CA TYR A 501 -4.39 8.29 -16.19
C TYR A 501 -5.88 8.58 -16.36
N GLU A 502 -6.73 7.80 -15.68
CA GLU A 502 -8.18 7.98 -15.71
C GLU A 502 -8.63 9.01 -14.68
N LYS A 503 -9.74 9.71 -14.95
CA LYS A 503 -10.29 10.69 -14.00
C LYS A 503 -10.57 10.05 -12.62
N GLY A 504 -10.03 10.67 -11.57
CA GLY A 504 -10.17 10.24 -10.18
C GLY A 504 -9.05 9.31 -9.70
N GLU A 505 -8.19 8.85 -10.62
CA GLU A 505 -7.01 8.04 -10.29
C GLU A 505 -5.96 8.89 -9.56
N GLU A 506 -5.29 8.28 -8.57
CA GLU A 506 -4.12 8.87 -7.92
C GLU A 506 -2.90 8.74 -8.83
N ILE A 507 -2.12 9.82 -8.88
CA ILE A 507 -0.91 9.91 -9.68
C ILE A 507 0.26 9.82 -8.71
N PHE A 508 1.13 8.85 -8.95
CA PHE A 508 2.32 8.58 -8.15
C PHE A 508 3.58 9.09 -8.85
N MET A 509 4.64 9.24 -8.07
CA MET A 509 6.00 9.49 -8.54
C MET A 509 6.96 8.50 -7.89
N SER A 510 8.06 8.16 -8.55
CA SER A 510 9.15 7.48 -7.86
C SER A 510 10.00 8.52 -7.12
N TYR A 511 10.26 8.29 -5.84
CA TYR A 511 11.22 9.08 -5.05
C TYR A 511 12.66 8.57 -5.26
N GLY A 512 12.80 7.46 -5.97
CA GLY A 512 14.03 6.69 -6.11
C GLY A 512 13.79 5.21 -5.80
N ALA A 513 14.68 4.37 -6.31
CA ALA A 513 14.71 2.94 -5.97
C ALA A 513 15.21 2.78 -4.53
N HIS A 514 14.28 2.72 -3.58
CA HIS A 514 14.57 2.72 -2.14
C HIS A 514 13.97 1.49 -1.46
N SER A 515 14.72 0.90 -0.52
CA SER A 515 14.20 -0.20 0.31
C SER A 515 13.13 0.28 1.28
N ASN A 516 12.32 -0.64 1.78
CA ASN A 516 11.34 -0.29 2.80
C ASN A 516 11.98 0.24 4.09
N ASP A 517 13.16 -0.28 4.48
CA ASP A 517 13.91 0.25 5.62
C ASP A 517 14.31 1.73 5.40
N PHE A 518 14.71 2.09 4.18
CA PHE A 518 15.06 3.47 3.83
C PHE A 518 13.83 4.38 3.79
N LEU A 519 12.76 3.95 3.11
CA LEU A 519 11.51 4.70 3.04
C LEU A 519 10.95 4.96 4.45
N PHE A 520 11.04 3.95 5.32
CA PHE A 520 10.52 4.03 6.68
C PHE A 520 11.32 5.03 7.53
N VAL A 521 12.65 4.97 7.49
CA VAL A 521 13.50 5.89 8.27
C VAL A 521 13.47 7.32 7.71
N GLU A 522 13.58 7.49 6.40
CA GLU A 522 13.76 8.81 5.78
C GLU A 522 12.44 9.52 5.46
N TYR A 523 11.35 8.78 5.24
CA TYR A 523 10.05 9.35 4.86
C TYR A 523 8.88 8.96 5.78
N GLY A 524 9.05 8.00 6.69
CA GLY A 524 8.01 7.59 7.64
C GLY A 524 6.94 6.66 7.05
N PHE A 525 7.21 5.98 5.94
CA PHE A 525 6.28 5.00 5.38
C PHE A 525 7.02 3.82 4.74
N PHE A 526 6.31 2.74 4.45
CA PHE A 526 6.82 1.61 3.67
C PHE A 526 5.74 1.15 2.68
N LEU A 527 6.15 0.37 1.68
CA LEU A 527 5.26 -0.18 0.67
C LEU A 527 4.98 -1.66 0.95
N ASP A 528 3.74 -2.09 0.74
CA ASP A 528 3.34 -3.50 0.82
C ASP A 528 4.06 -4.38 -0.23
N HIS A 529 4.32 -3.80 -1.40
CA HIS A 529 5.03 -4.40 -2.51
C HIS A 529 6.05 -3.37 -3.01
N ASN A 530 7.33 -3.73 -2.94
CA ASN A 530 8.45 -2.87 -3.32
C ASN A 530 9.45 -3.73 -4.10
N GLU A 531 9.63 -3.45 -5.39
CA GLU A 531 10.56 -4.20 -6.24
C GLU A 531 12.02 -3.81 -5.95
N SER A 532 12.22 -2.59 -5.43
CA SER A 532 13.50 -2.08 -4.92
C SER A 532 13.81 -2.50 -3.48
N ASP A 533 12.99 -3.36 -2.85
CA ASP A 533 13.28 -3.80 -1.49
C ASP A 533 14.57 -4.64 -1.43
N VAL A 534 15.28 -4.54 -0.32
CA VAL A 534 16.55 -5.23 -0.15
C VAL A 534 16.88 -5.42 1.31
N ILE A 535 17.36 -6.62 1.65
CA ILE A 535 18.00 -6.90 2.93
C ILE A 535 19.51 -7.09 2.75
N PHE A 536 20.26 -6.74 3.78
CA PHE A 536 21.72 -6.81 3.81
C PHE A 536 22.21 -7.88 4.77
N LEU A 537 23.05 -8.80 4.27
CA LEU A 537 23.61 -9.92 5.03
C LEU A 537 25.02 -9.62 5.57
N ASP A 538 25.48 -8.37 5.49
CA ASP A 538 26.83 -7.92 5.84
C ASP A 538 27.31 -8.38 7.21
N ALA A 539 26.50 -8.16 8.26
CA ALA A 539 26.85 -8.55 9.62
C ALA A 539 26.96 -10.08 9.77
N ILE A 540 26.05 -10.82 9.15
CA ILE A 540 25.97 -12.29 9.20
C ILE A 540 27.18 -12.90 8.50
N ILE A 541 27.42 -12.48 7.24
CA ILE A 541 28.51 -12.99 6.43
C ILE A 541 29.85 -12.60 7.03
N SER A 542 30.02 -11.35 7.48
CA SER A 542 31.27 -10.89 8.10
C SER A 542 31.65 -11.70 9.34
N ASN A 543 30.67 -12.07 10.18
CA ASN A 543 30.87 -12.93 11.33
C ASN A 543 31.19 -14.39 10.95
N ASN A 544 30.76 -14.84 9.76
CA ASN A 544 30.99 -16.20 9.26
C ASN A 544 32.30 -16.37 8.46
N LEU A 545 32.93 -15.27 8.03
CA LEU A 545 34.19 -15.28 7.30
C LEU A 545 35.40 -15.32 8.25
N SER A 546 36.37 -16.20 7.95
CA SER A 546 37.72 -16.18 8.52
C SER A 546 38.54 -15.02 7.98
N GLU A 547 39.65 -14.69 8.66
CA GLU A 547 40.54 -13.60 8.24
C GLU A 547 41.06 -13.77 6.81
N GLY A 548 41.51 -14.98 6.45
CA GLY A 548 41.99 -15.26 5.09
C GLY A 548 40.90 -15.17 4.02
N GLU A 549 39.66 -15.55 4.33
CA GLU A 549 38.52 -15.39 3.40
C GLU A 549 38.17 -13.91 3.20
N ARG A 550 38.25 -13.09 4.26
CA ARG A 550 38.03 -11.64 4.17
C ARG A 550 39.10 -10.97 3.31
N GLU A 551 40.38 -11.28 3.55
CA GLU A 551 41.49 -10.75 2.75
C GLU A 551 41.34 -11.09 1.27
N GLU A 552 40.91 -12.32 0.96
CA GLU A 552 40.66 -12.74 -0.41
C GLU A 552 39.51 -11.93 -1.04
N LEU A 553 38.40 -11.72 -0.34
CA LEU A 553 37.28 -10.88 -0.83
C LEU A 553 37.67 -9.40 -1.00
N VAL A 554 38.47 -8.84 -0.09
CA VAL A 554 39.03 -7.48 -0.21
C VAL A 554 39.88 -7.37 -1.48
N SER A 555 40.74 -8.36 -1.74
CA SER A 555 41.60 -8.36 -2.93
C SER A 555 40.81 -8.35 -4.25
N GLN A 556 39.57 -8.84 -4.22
CA GLN A 556 38.66 -8.89 -5.38
C GLN A 556 37.60 -7.78 -5.36
N GLN A 557 37.69 -6.81 -4.44
CA GLN A 557 36.69 -5.73 -4.27
C GLN A 557 35.26 -6.24 -4.02
N GLY A 558 35.13 -7.44 -3.45
CA GLY A 558 33.86 -8.14 -3.19
C GLY A 558 33.52 -8.28 -1.71
N LEU A 559 34.21 -7.55 -0.83
CA LEU A 559 33.83 -7.46 0.59
C LEU A 559 32.61 -6.53 0.72
N GLU A 560 31.65 -6.91 1.57
CA GLU A 560 30.44 -6.16 1.92
C GLU A 560 29.46 -5.93 0.75
N ASP A 561 28.34 -5.28 1.07
CA ASP A 561 27.20 -5.01 0.19
C ASP A 561 26.53 -6.30 -0.29
N TYR A 562 26.28 -7.20 0.66
CA TYR A 562 25.70 -8.53 0.42
C TYR A 562 24.18 -8.47 0.44
N GLN A 563 23.60 -8.32 -0.75
CA GLN A 563 22.18 -8.04 -0.92
C GLN A 563 21.37 -9.30 -1.23
N VAL A 564 20.14 -9.32 -0.71
CA VAL A 564 19.05 -10.18 -1.14
C VAL A 564 17.87 -9.29 -1.51
N THR A 565 17.43 -9.38 -2.75
CA THR A 565 16.32 -8.60 -3.34
C THR A 565 15.17 -9.53 -3.72
N PRO A 566 13.98 -9.00 -4.09
CA PRO A 566 12.89 -9.81 -4.63
C PRO A 566 13.27 -10.67 -5.85
N SER A 567 14.25 -10.23 -6.64
CA SER A 567 14.74 -10.94 -7.83
C SER A 567 15.85 -11.96 -7.54
N GLY A 568 16.39 -11.99 -6.32
CA GLY A 568 17.38 -12.98 -5.88
C GLY A 568 18.56 -12.39 -5.12
N VAL A 569 19.67 -13.12 -5.09
CA VAL A 569 20.89 -12.69 -4.38
C VAL A 569 21.88 -12.03 -5.34
N CYS A 570 22.57 -10.99 -4.88
CA CYS A 570 23.55 -10.31 -5.71
C CYS A 570 24.83 -11.14 -5.89
N LEU A 571 25.62 -10.80 -6.92
CA LEU A 571 26.88 -11.51 -7.23
C LEU A 571 27.89 -11.46 -6.08
N ARG A 572 27.91 -10.39 -5.28
CA ARG A 572 28.78 -10.26 -4.10
C ARG A 572 28.45 -11.35 -3.08
N THR A 573 27.17 -11.59 -2.81
CA THR A 573 26.69 -12.64 -1.91
C THR A 573 27.08 -14.04 -2.43
N ILE A 574 26.96 -14.27 -3.74
CA ILE A 574 27.39 -15.52 -4.38
C ILE A 574 28.90 -15.73 -4.22
N ASN A 575 29.70 -14.70 -4.50
CA ASN A 575 31.16 -14.76 -4.36
C ASN A 575 31.58 -15.03 -2.90
N ALA A 576 30.91 -14.40 -1.93
CA ALA A 576 31.14 -14.68 -0.52
C ALA A 576 30.86 -16.15 -0.16
N ALA A 577 29.82 -16.77 -0.74
CA ALA A 577 29.57 -18.20 -0.53
C ALA A 577 30.62 -19.08 -1.22
N CYS A 578 31.09 -18.70 -2.40
CA CYS A 578 32.13 -19.42 -3.12
C CYS A 578 33.47 -19.47 -2.37
N VAL A 579 33.88 -18.38 -1.71
CA VAL A 579 35.17 -18.35 -0.98
C VAL A 579 35.21 -19.36 0.18
N LYS A 580 34.06 -19.75 0.73
CA LYS A 580 33.95 -20.71 1.84
C LYS A 580 34.40 -22.14 1.48
N TYR A 581 34.37 -22.52 0.20
CA TYR A 581 34.64 -23.90 -0.21
C TYR A 581 35.63 -24.02 -1.36
N MET A 582 35.93 -22.94 -2.10
CA MET A 582 36.92 -22.94 -3.16
C MET A 582 38.34 -22.76 -2.61
N SER A 583 39.33 -23.34 -3.27
CA SER A 583 40.72 -22.93 -3.06
C SER A 583 40.92 -21.49 -3.53
N SER A 584 41.88 -20.72 -2.97
CA SER A 584 42.15 -19.34 -3.41
C SER A 584 42.43 -19.26 -4.91
N LYS A 585 43.09 -20.29 -5.48
CA LYS A 585 43.35 -20.36 -6.92
C LYS A 585 42.06 -20.49 -7.73
N ASP A 586 41.16 -21.37 -7.32
CA ASP A 586 39.90 -21.62 -8.03
C ASP A 586 38.94 -20.43 -7.88
N PHE A 587 38.89 -19.84 -6.69
CA PHE A 587 38.07 -18.65 -6.42
C PHE A 587 38.48 -17.47 -7.32
N ARG A 588 39.77 -17.14 -7.39
CA ARG A 588 40.26 -16.07 -8.29
C ARG A 588 39.94 -16.36 -9.75
N ASN A 589 40.10 -17.61 -10.20
CA ASN A 589 39.75 -17.99 -11.56
C ASN A 589 38.23 -17.85 -11.84
N TYR A 590 37.39 -18.15 -10.85
CA TYR A 590 35.94 -18.00 -10.95
C TYR A 590 35.52 -16.53 -11.03
N VAL A 591 35.95 -15.69 -10.08
CA VAL A 591 35.60 -14.26 -10.02
C VAL A 591 36.09 -13.51 -11.25
N GLN A 592 37.23 -13.89 -11.81
CA GLN A 592 37.78 -13.30 -13.04
C GLN A 592 37.15 -13.87 -14.33
N GLY A 593 36.15 -14.74 -14.23
CA GLY A 593 35.48 -15.36 -15.38
C GLY A 593 36.35 -16.33 -16.18
N ARG A 594 37.48 -16.78 -15.65
CA ARG A 594 38.47 -17.62 -16.35
C ARG A 594 38.12 -19.12 -16.30
N ALA A 595 37.45 -19.58 -15.24
CA ALA A 595 37.01 -20.98 -15.13
C ALA A 595 35.82 -21.13 -14.17
N THR A 596 34.80 -21.89 -14.58
CA THR A 596 33.58 -22.14 -13.77
C THR A 596 33.49 -23.56 -13.20
N LYS A 597 34.45 -24.44 -13.49
CA LYS A 597 34.41 -25.87 -13.08
C LYS A 597 34.40 -26.08 -11.55
N ALA A 598 34.92 -25.12 -10.80
CA ALA A 598 34.94 -25.17 -9.34
C ALA A 598 33.63 -24.67 -8.71
N PHE A 599 32.74 -24.03 -9.49
CA PHE A 599 31.45 -23.57 -8.99
C PHE A 599 30.54 -24.76 -8.69
N ASP A 600 30.06 -24.85 -7.45
CA ASP A 600 29.17 -25.90 -6.99
C ASP A 600 27.85 -25.24 -6.57
N THR A 601 26.84 -25.40 -7.42
CA THR A 601 25.50 -24.83 -7.23
C THR A 601 24.91 -25.24 -5.88
N ARG A 602 25.04 -26.51 -5.49
CA ARG A 602 24.40 -27.01 -4.26
C ARG A 602 25.10 -26.46 -3.02
N LYS A 603 26.43 -26.44 -2.99
CA LYS A 603 27.18 -25.86 -1.86
C LYS A 603 26.91 -24.37 -1.72
N THR A 604 26.95 -23.64 -2.83
CA THR A 604 26.72 -22.18 -2.84
C THR A 604 25.35 -21.84 -2.27
N TRP A 605 24.27 -22.47 -2.77
CA TRP A 605 22.93 -22.17 -2.29
C TRP A 605 22.66 -22.67 -0.86
N ASN A 606 23.31 -23.75 -0.42
CA ASN A 606 23.20 -24.19 0.97
C ASN A 606 23.78 -23.15 1.95
N ILE A 607 24.96 -22.61 1.64
CA ILE A 607 25.60 -21.57 2.47
C ILE A 607 24.76 -20.30 2.50
N ILE A 608 24.28 -19.84 1.34
CA ILE A 608 23.43 -18.65 1.25
C ILE A 608 22.13 -18.83 2.03
N ARG A 609 21.52 -20.01 1.93
CA ARG A 609 20.31 -20.34 2.69
C ARG A 609 20.56 -20.27 4.20
N GLU A 610 21.69 -20.79 4.69
CA GLU A 610 22.05 -20.70 6.12
C GLU A 610 22.16 -19.24 6.58
N TRP A 611 22.72 -18.34 5.76
CA TRP A 611 22.75 -16.91 6.09
C TRP A 611 21.37 -16.25 6.10
N ILE A 612 20.50 -16.60 5.13
CA ILE A 612 19.12 -16.10 5.09
C ILE A 612 18.31 -16.63 6.29
N GLU A 613 18.51 -17.89 6.69
CA GLU A 613 17.85 -18.48 7.86
C GLU A 613 18.22 -17.73 9.16
N ILE A 614 19.46 -17.23 9.29
CA ILE A 614 19.87 -16.37 10.42
C ILE A 614 19.12 -15.03 10.40
N TYR A 615 19.02 -14.37 9.24
CA TYR A 615 18.26 -13.12 9.12
C TYR A 615 16.77 -13.35 9.44
N LEU A 616 16.19 -14.44 8.93
CA LEU A 616 14.80 -14.81 9.21
C LEU A 616 14.55 -15.02 10.71
N GLN A 617 15.50 -15.64 11.42
CA GLN A 617 15.42 -15.79 12.87
C GLN A 617 15.44 -14.44 13.59
N GLU A 618 16.27 -13.48 13.16
CA GLU A 618 16.25 -12.11 13.68
C GLU A 618 14.88 -11.46 13.48
N SER A 619 14.32 -11.54 12.27
CA SER A 619 13.01 -10.99 11.97
C SER A 619 11.92 -11.60 12.84
N ASN A 620 11.89 -12.93 12.98
CA ASN A 620 10.92 -13.61 13.83
C ASN A 620 11.04 -13.21 15.30
N THR A 621 12.27 -13.10 15.81
CA THR A 621 12.54 -12.65 17.19
C THR A 621 11.96 -11.26 17.45
N THR A 622 12.16 -10.34 16.50
CA THR A 622 11.62 -8.97 16.58
C THR A 622 10.10 -8.95 16.48
N ILE A 623 9.50 -9.75 15.59
CA ILE A 623 8.04 -9.86 15.45
C ILE A 623 7.42 -10.40 16.75
N GLU A 624 7.97 -11.48 17.31
CA GLU A 624 7.51 -12.06 18.58
C GLU A 624 7.59 -11.06 19.74
N ALA A 625 8.59 -10.17 19.74
CA ALA A 625 8.71 -9.11 20.75
C ALA A 625 7.63 -8.01 20.61
N LEU A 626 7.10 -7.79 19.41
CA LEU A 626 6.09 -6.76 19.13
C LEU A 626 4.67 -7.24 19.45
N GLU A 627 4.36 -8.53 19.29
CA GLU A 627 3.00 -9.09 19.49
C GLU A 627 2.38 -8.80 20.88
N PRO A 628 3.11 -8.95 22.02
CA PRO A 628 2.55 -8.65 23.34
C PRO A 628 2.28 -7.15 23.55
N SER A 629 3.08 -6.29 22.92
CA SER A 629 2.98 -4.83 23.05
C SER A 629 1.79 -4.29 22.28
N ALA A 630 1.48 -4.85 21.10
CA ALA A 630 0.29 -4.52 20.31
C ALA A 630 -1.01 -4.88 21.05
N ALA A 631 -1.07 -6.09 21.65
CA ALA A 631 -2.23 -6.52 22.42
C ALA A 631 -2.50 -5.65 23.68
N GLN A 632 -1.44 -5.12 24.32
CA GLN A 632 -1.57 -4.26 25.51
C GLN A 632 -1.92 -2.80 25.15
N SER A 633 -1.41 -2.26 24.05
CA SER A 633 -1.78 -0.92 23.56
C SER A 633 -3.22 -0.88 23.05
N GLU A 634 -3.68 -1.93 22.37
CA GLU A 634 -5.10 -2.13 22.02
C GLU A 634 -6.01 -2.17 23.27
N ALA A 635 -5.60 -2.88 24.33
CA ALA A 635 -6.36 -2.94 25.58
C ALA A 635 -6.41 -1.58 26.30
N ARG A 636 -5.33 -0.79 26.29
CA ARG A 636 -5.29 0.58 26.85
C ARG A 636 -6.14 1.57 26.05
N ALA A 637 -6.12 1.49 24.72
CA ALA A 637 -6.96 2.32 23.87
C ALA A 637 -8.46 2.05 24.10
N ARG A 638 -8.84 0.79 24.35
CA ARG A 638 -10.21 0.42 24.76
C ARG A 638 -10.57 0.99 26.15
N GLY A 639 -9.63 0.98 27.11
CA GLY A 639 -9.86 1.52 28.47
C GLY A 639 -9.95 3.04 28.58
N MET A 640 -9.24 3.80 27.74
CA MET A 640 -9.32 5.27 27.72
C MET A 640 -10.66 5.80 27.17
N ASN A 641 -11.29 5.05 26.26
CA ASN A 641 -12.62 5.39 25.74
C ASN A 641 -13.74 5.21 26.78
N GLU A 642 -13.55 4.38 27.82
CA GLU A 642 -14.53 4.17 28.89
C GLU A 642 -14.44 5.24 30.00
N HIS A 643 -13.30 5.92 30.15
CA HIS A 643 -13.10 6.94 31.20
C HIS A 643 -13.22 8.39 30.68
N GLY A 644 -13.26 8.61 29.37
CA GLY A 644 -13.43 9.93 28.74
C GLY A 644 -14.87 10.48 28.69
N THR A 645 -15.90 9.68 29.02
CA THR A 645 -17.32 10.07 28.84
C THR A 645 -18.00 10.63 30.10
N LYS A 646 -17.25 10.93 31.17
CA LYS A 646 -17.82 11.52 32.40
C LYS A 646 -17.07 12.76 32.87
N GLN A 647 -17.09 13.85 32.08
CA GLN A 647 -17.06 15.21 32.62
C GLN A 647 -17.30 16.25 31.51
N SER A 648 -18.55 16.66 31.33
CA SER A 648 -18.94 18.01 30.88
C SER A 648 -20.46 18.08 30.68
N TYR A 649 -21.20 18.14 31.79
CA TYR A 649 -22.52 18.76 31.84
C TYR A 649 -22.72 19.33 33.25
N ILE A 650 -22.15 20.51 33.50
CA ILE A 650 -22.78 21.67 34.17
C ILE A 650 -22.12 22.91 33.57
#